data_AF-A0A7Y5DBX7-F1
#
_entry.id   AF-A0A7Y5DBX7-F1
#
_cell.length_a   1.000
_cell.length_b   1.000
_cell.length_c   1.000
_cell.angle_alpha   90.00
_cell.angle_beta   90.00
_cell.angle_gamma   90.00
#
_symmetry.space_group_name_H-M   'P 1'
#
loop_
_entity.id
_entity.type
_entity.pdbx_description
1 polymer ?
#
loop_
_entity_poly.entity_id
_entity_poly.type
_entity_poly.pdbx_seq_one_letter_code
_entity_poly.pdbx_strand_id
1 'polypeptide(L)'
;MSTYRNILQQKFSDEYKKLNEQQRKAVDTIEGPVMVIAGPGTGKTQILAARIGKILLDTDVLPENILCLTYTDAGTIAMRKRLVQFIGADAYKVNIYTFHAFCNDVIQDNLSLFEKTSLDAVSELESIQLFKTLIDSFPKNHPLKRYRGDVYYEINNLKSLFSAMKREGWTPLFINEKINEYINDLPLRDEYIAKRAVKDFKKGDVRTDKIEEEKEKTEKLRAAVNEFDNYQNLMRKKNRYDFDDMINWVIKVFEENANVLSGYQEKFQYVLVDEYQDTSGIQNRLVQLLISYWEEPNIFVVGDDDQSIYRFQGANVENMDGFMNRYSNMLAIVLENNYRSTQPILNISKTLIEKNEERLIKKKPELKLTKNLISSNTKINTLTNQPIINEYNSVKEEMAGITNQVFELIEQQIEPGKIAVIYKENKYGEELARYFRLKGTPVYSKRSTNILENAFVKKLLQILRYLNAEHDIPYGGDEMLFEILHFDFYNIPPIEVAKLTVEVNSKRYGGEPTSIRKLLFDKANKPAKDLFDTGINEGLKNVSKIIEQLIADVSNVTLQELFAHIIQHAGVLSYIMKSKEKIALMQLLSALFDFIKEECSRNPLLDLKGLISIIDLMEKENLPLPMVQVAGNDKGVNLLTAHGSKGLEFEYVFFVGVNAGSWEKKRKPGGGYKFPDTMFSSQPVSSDEEELRRLVYVALTRAEKHLYISYAKFKNDGKEMEPSMFIAEILEQHTIPIEKISLSNETIADFELLQFNAQAPEIEKAEEDFINTILDKFVMNVTALNNYLKCPLQFYYQNLIRIPSGKSEATEFGSAIHYALEKLFRKMQDGKKETFSSKDEMMADFNWYMHRHRENFTKEAFERRIEYGDGVLRNYYDKYINSWNKVVAVERNIRGVVVNSVPLKGKLDKLEFDGKNVNVVDYKSGDIDKAMSKLKAPHDKDPNGGDYWRQAVFYKILVDNYELKDWKVISTEFDFVEPDKKKEYRKEKIVITPADTETVKQQITETWQKIQDRDFYTGCGKEDCHWCNFVKDNQLAVALHDVQEDETTD
;
A
#
# COMPACT_ATOMS: atom_id res chain seq x y z
N MET A 1 -31.68 -15.02 -47.27
CA MET A 1 -30.21 -15.08 -47.03
C MET A 1 -29.41 -14.21 -48.00
N SER A 2 -29.65 -14.22 -49.33
CA SER A 2 -28.83 -13.41 -50.27
C SER A 2 -28.93 -11.89 -50.08
N THR A 3 -30.10 -11.35 -49.69
CA THR A 3 -30.29 -9.91 -49.45
C THR A 3 -29.46 -9.39 -48.26
N TYR A 4 -29.31 -10.18 -47.19
CA TYR A 4 -28.54 -9.79 -46.01
C TYR A 4 -27.03 -9.83 -46.27
N ARG A 5 -26.55 -10.85 -47.00
CA ARG A 5 -25.14 -10.95 -47.43
C ARG A 5 -24.74 -9.80 -48.35
N ASN A 6 -25.61 -9.41 -49.28
CA ASN A 6 -25.39 -8.24 -50.15
C ASN A 6 -25.33 -6.93 -49.34
N ILE A 7 -26.16 -6.77 -48.31
CA ILE A 7 -26.11 -5.59 -47.42
C ILE A 7 -24.78 -5.53 -46.66
N LEU A 8 -24.29 -6.66 -46.14
CA LEU A 8 -23.01 -6.72 -45.43
C LEU A 8 -21.83 -6.46 -46.37
N GLN A 9 -21.84 -7.03 -47.58
CA GLN A 9 -20.84 -6.73 -48.61
C GLN A 9 -20.84 -5.25 -49.00
N GLN A 10 -22.02 -4.63 -49.11
CA GLN A 10 -22.12 -3.20 -49.37
C GLN A 10 -21.53 -2.38 -48.23
N LYS A 11 -21.85 -2.71 -46.97
CA LYS A 11 -21.29 -2.04 -45.78
C LYS A 11 -19.77 -2.17 -45.72
N PHE A 12 -19.24 -3.36 -45.99
CA PHE A 12 -17.79 -3.56 -46.09
C PHE A 12 -17.18 -2.71 -47.22
N SER A 13 -17.79 -2.71 -48.40
CA SER A 13 -17.33 -1.90 -49.55
C SER A 13 -17.28 -0.40 -49.21
N ASP A 14 -18.30 0.10 -48.51
CA ASP A 14 -18.38 1.51 -48.11
C ASP A 14 -17.30 1.87 -47.08
N GLU A 15 -16.97 0.97 -46.16
CA GLU A 15 -15.89 1.15 -45.17
C GLU A 15 -14.50 1.00 -45.81
N TYR A 16 -14.31 0.03 -46.69
CA TYR A 16 -13.08 -0.20 -47.44
C TYR A 16 -12.74 1.02 -48.33
N LYS A 17 -13.74 1.68 -48.92
CA LYS A 17 -13.55 2.92 -49.71
C LYS A 17 -13.00 4.09 -48.88
N LYS A 18 -13.17 4.10 -47.56
CA LYS A 18 -12.65 5.16 -46.67
C LYS A 18 -11.16 4.98 -46.36
N LEU A 19 -10.60 3.80 -46.61
CA LEU A 19 -9.19 3.51 -46.34
C LEU A 19 -8.28 4.29 -47.28
N ASN A 20 -7.20 4.85 -46.73
CA ASN A 20 -6.12 5.45 -47.52
C ASN A 20 -5.24 4.37 -48.17
N GLU A 21 -4.30 4.77 -49.02
CA GLU A 21 -3.44 3.85 -49.79
C GLU A 21 -2.66 2.87 -48.91
N GLN A 22 -2.02 3.34 -47.84
CA GLN A 22 -1.24 2.48 -46.93
C GLN A 22 -2.14 1.53 -46.13
N GLN A 23 -3.30 2.02 -45.68
CA GLN A 23 -4.30 1.19 -45.01
C GLN A 23 -4.85 0.09 -45.94
N ARG A 24 -5.10 0.41 -47.22
CA ARG A 24 -5.52 -0.58 -48.22
C ARG A 24 -4.42 -1.61 -48.46
N LYS A 25 -3.17 -1.17 -48.63
CA LYS A 25 -2.03 -2.09 -48.76
C LYS A 25 -1.95 -3.08 -47.59
N ALA A 26 -2.19 -2.61 -46.37
CA ALA A 26 -2.24 -3.44 -45.17
C ALA A 26 -3.45 -4.39 -45.11
N VAL A 27 -4.57 -4.05 -45.73
CA VAL A 27 -5.78 -4.89 -45.79
C VAL A 27 -5.71 -5.90 -46.94
N ASP A 28 -5.17 -5.50 -48.09
CA ASP A 28 -5.15 -6.29 -49.33
C ASP A 28 -4.05 -7.35 -49.35
N THR A 29 -2.93 -7.13 -48.65
CA THR A 29 -1.83 -8.10 -48.60
C THR A 29 -2.16 -9.22 -47.62
N ILE A 30 -3.07 -10.12 -47.97
CA ILE A 30 -3.58 -11.15 -47.05
C ILE A 30 -2.57 -12.28 -46.78
N GLU A 31 -1.67 -12.56 -47.71
CA GLU A 31 -0.68 -13.64 -47.60
C GLU A 31 0.67 -13.16 -47.00
N GLY A 32 1.35 -14.08 -46.30
CA GLY A 32 2.69 -13.87 -45.75
C GLY A 32 2.74 -12.97 -44.50
N PRO A 33 3.96 -12.78 -43.94
CA PRO A 33 4.16 -12.01 -42.73
C PRO A 33 4.10 -10.50 -43.01
N VAL A 34 3.21 -9.80 -42.29
CA VAL A 34 3.00 -8.36 -42.41
C VAL A 34 3.11 -7.70 -41.04
N MET A 35 3.89 -6.62 -40.96
CA MET A 35 3.96 -5.74 -39.78
C MET A 35 3.47 -4.34 -40.14
N VAL A 36 2.48 -3.88 -39.38
CA VAL A 36 1.97 -2.50 -39.49
C VAL A 36 2.41 -1.69 -38.29
N ILE A 37 3.20 -0.67 -38.55
CA ILE A 37 3.65 0.30 -37.57
C ILE A 37 2.66 1.46 -37.59
N ALA A 38 1.84 1.56 -36.55
CA ALA A 38 0.67 2.41 -36.54
C ALA A 38 0.68 3.34 -35.32
N GLY A 39 0.91 4.63 -35.54
CA GLY A 39 0.85 5.62 -34.47
C GLY A 39 -0.54 5.72 -33.80
N PRO A 40 -0.68 6.44 -32.69
CA PRO A 40 -1.97 6.68 -32.06
C PRO A 40 -2.92 7.36 -33.04
N GLY A 41 -4.21 6.97 -33.01
CA GLY A 41 -5.24 7.58 -33.87
C GLY A 41 -5.16 7.27 -35.38
N THR A 42 -4.27 6.37 -35.81
CA THR A 42 -4.08 6.03 -37.25
C THR A 42 -5.05 4.99 -37.81
N GLY A 43 -5.93 4.44 -36.95
CA GLY A 43 -6.96 3.48 -37.33
C GLY A 43 -6.56 2.01 -37.24
N LYS A 44 -5.68 1.61 -36.31
CA LYS A 44 -5.28 0.21 -36.04
C LYS A 44 -6.46 -0.78 -36.06
N THR A 45 -7.45 -0.52 -35.20
CA THR A 45 -8.66 -1.35 -35.05
C THR A 45 -9.49 -1.42 -36.33
N GLN A 46 -9.54 -0.32 -37.11
CA GLN A 46 -10.22 -0.29 -38.41
C GLN A 46 -9.56 -1.26 -39.38
N ILE A 47 -8.23 -1.27 -39.42
CA ILE A 47 -7.44 -2.05 -40.37
C ILE A 47 -7.53 -3.54 -40.02
N LEU A 48 -7.38 -3.91 -38.75
CA LEU A 48 -7.55 -5.29 -38.30
C LEU A 48 -8.94 -5.83 -38.69
N ALA A 49 -10.00 -5.07 -38.40
CA ALA A 49 -11.36 -5.49 -38.73
C ALA A 49 -11.62 -5.53 -40.24
N ALA A 50 -11.09 -4.57 -41.00
CA ALA A 50 -11.21 -4.54 -42.47
C ALA A 50 -10.43 -5.70 -43.12
N ARG A 51 -9.25 -6.06 -42.60
CA ARG A 51 -8.45 -7.20 -43.07
C ARG A 51 -9.17 -8.51 -42.87
N ILE A 52 -9.78 -8.74 -41.70
CA ILE A 52 -10.61 -9.93 -41.47
C ILE A 52 -11.78 -9.99 -42.47
N GLY A 53 -12.46 -8.86 -42.68
CA GLY A 53 -13.50 -8.76 -43.71
C GLY A 53 -12.99 -9.10 -45.11
N LYS A 54 -11.79 -8.64 -45.46
CA LYS A 54 -11.14 -8.91 -46.76
C LYS A 54 -10.78 -10.40 -46.93
N ILE A 55 -10.18 -11.01 -45.91
CA ILE A 55 -9.85 -12.46 -45.89
C ILE A 55 -11.12 -13.29 -46.16
N LEU A 56 -12.20 -13.01 -45.43
CA LEU A 56 -13.47 -13.74 -45.58
C LEU A 56 -14.20 -13.50 -46.91
N LEU A 57 -13.83 -12.45 -47.65
CA LEU A 57 -14.42 -12.13 -48.96
C LEU A 57 -13.62 -12.71 -50.12
N ASP A 58 -12.30 -12.69 -50.01
CA ASP A 58 -11.39 -13.07 -51.07
C ASP A 58 -10.95 -14.53 -51.00
N THR A 59 -11.18 -15.21 -49.87
CA THR A 59 -10.75 -16.60 -49.63
C THR A 59 -11.93 -17.50 -49.22
N ASP A 60 -11.74 -18.81 -49.31
CA ASP A 60 -12.71 -19.82 -48.83
C ASP A 60 -12.56 -20.11 -47.32
N VAL A 61 -11.76 -19.32 -46.60
CA VAL A 61 -11.51 -19.50 -45.17
C VAL A 61 -12.74 -19.13 -44.34
N LEU A 62 -13.06 -19.97 -43.35
CA LEU A 62 -14.19 -19.73 -42.45
C LEU A 62 -13.79 -18.76 -41.32
N PRO A 63 -14.75 -18.01 -40.74
CA PRO A 63 -14.48 -17.11 -39.60
C PRO A 63 -13.72 -17.77 -38.44
N GLU A 64 -14.00 -19.03 -38.15
CA GLU A 64 -13.40 -19.84 -37.08
C GLU A 64 -11.94 -20.26 -37.34
N ASN A 65 -11.42 -20.07 -38.56
CA ASN A 65 -10.02 -20.29 -38.91
C ASN A 65 -9.14 -19.04 -38.74
N ILE A 66 -9.73 -17.93 -38.29
CA ILE A 66 -9.01 -16.68 -38.03
C ILE A 66 -8.87 -16.50 -36.51
N LEU A 67 -7.64 -16.28 -36.06
CA LEU A 67 -7.31 -15.95 -34.66
C LEU A 67 -6.83 -14.51 -34.56
N CYS A 68 -7.46 -13.72 -33.70
CA CYS A 68 -7.07 -12.36 -33.37
C CYS A 68 -6.77 -12.25 -31.87
N LEU A 69 -5.52 -11.94 -31.54
CA LEU A 69 -5.03 -11.78 -30.16
C LEU A 69 -4.85 -10.31 -29.83
N THR A 70 -5.40 -9.89 -28.70
CA THR A 70 -5.30 -8.50 -28.19
C THR A 70 -4.73 -8.48 -26.78
N TYR A 71 -4.15 -7.35 -26.36
CA TYR A 71 -3.62 -7.21 -25.00
C TYR A 71 -4.71 -6.95 -23.94
N THR A 72 -5.84 -6.33 -24.30
CA THR A 72 -6.87 -5.88 -23.35
C THR A 72 -8.28 -6.33 -23.73
N ASP A 73 -9.15 -6.52 -22.72
CA ASP A 73 -10.56 -6.85 -22.94
C ASP A 73 -11.30 -5.73 -23.69
N ALA A 74 -10.95 -4.46 -23.42
CA ALA A 74 -11.47 -3.32 -24.17
C ALA A 74 -11.14 -3.41 -25.66
N GLY A 75 -9.93 -3.88 -26.01
CA GLY A 75 -9.52 -4.16 -27.37
C GLY A 75 -10.38 -5.25 -28.03
N THR A 76 -10.60 -6.36 -27.32
CA THR A 76 -11.47 -7.45 -27.78
C THR A 76 -12.91 -6.97 -28.05
N ILE A 77 -13.50 -6.19 -27.13
CA ILE A 77 -14.86 -5.64 -27.26
C ILE A 77 -14.94 -4.66 -28.44
N ALA A 78 -13.97 -3.75 -28.56
CA ALA A 78 -13.91 -2.76 -29.63
C ALA A 78 -13.79 -3.45 -31.01
N MET A 79 -12.88 -4.42 -31.13
CA MET A 79 -12.69 -5.23 -32.34
C MET A 79 -13.96 -5.97 -32.73
N ARG A 80 -14.61 -6.65 -31.77
CA ARG A 80 -15.85 -7.39 -32.01
C ARG A 80 -16.98 -6.48 -32.45
N LYS A 81 -17.18 -5.35 -31.76
CA LYS A 81 -18.19 -4.34 -32.14
C LYS A 81 -17.96 -3.82 -33.56
N ARG A 82 -16.70 -3.60 -33.95
CA ARG A 82 -16.34 -3.14 -35.30
C ARG A 82 -16.62 -4.21 -36.36
N LEU A 83 -16.21 -5.46 -36.12
CA LEU A 83 -16.48 -6.56 -37.05
C LEU A 83 -17.97 -6.81 -37.25
N VAL A 84 -18.79 -6.72 -36.20
CA VAL A 84 -20.25 -6.83 -36.32
C VAL A 84 -20.83 -5.78 -37.28
N GLN A 85 -20.24 -4.59 -37.36
CA GLN A 85 -20.66 -3.56 -38.33
C GLN A 85 -20.34 -3.94 -39.77
N PHE A 86 -19.27 -4.71 -40.00
CA PHE A 86 -18.78 -5.07 -41.34
C PHE A 86 -19.38 -6.38 -41.85
N ILE A 87 -19.33 -7.44 -41.05
CA ILE A 87 -19.69 -8.81 -41.45
C ILE A 87 -20.89 -9.37 -40.67
N GLY A 88 -21.52 -8.57 -39.80
CA GLY A 88 -22.74 -8.98 -39.10
C GLY A 88 -22.52 -10.06 -38.06
N ALA A 89 -23.45 -11.03 -37.99
CA ALA A 89 -23.43 -12.08 -36.97
C ALA A 89 -22.23 -13.03 -37.07
N ASP A 90 -21.63 -13.19 -38.26
CA ASP A 90 -20.43 -14.03 -38.44
C ASP A 90 -19.22 -13.50 -37.68
N ALA A 91 -19.21 -12.23 -37.26
CA ALA A 91 -18.21 -11.67 -36.35
C ALA A 91 -18.13 -12.41 -35.01
N TYR A 92 -19.21 -13.06 -34.55
CA TYR A 92 -19.19 -13.84 -33.32
C TYR A 92 -18.47 -15.19 -33.46
N LYS A 93 -18.29 -15.68 -34.70
CA LYS A 93 -17.55 -16.92 -35.00
C LYS A 93 -16.05 -16.68 -35.17
N VAL A 94 -15.62 -15.44 -35.35
CA VAL A 94 -14.19 -15.09 -35.38
C VAL A 94 -13.61 -15.22 -33.98
N ASN A 95 -12.48 -15.93 -33.87
CA ASN A 95 -11.79 -16.10 -32.59
C ASN A 95 -11.04 -14.82 -32.24
N ILE A 96 -11.64 -14.00 -31.38
CA ILE A 96 -11.05 -12.75 -30.88
C ILE A 96 -10.91 -12.87 -29.38
N TYR A 97 -9.68 -12.91 -28.91
CA TYR A 97 -9.35 -13.18 -27.52
C TYR A 97 -8.30 -12.19 -27.00
N THR A 98 -8.24 -12.05 -25.69
CA THR A 98 -6.97 -11.69 -25.04
C THR A 98 -6.06 -12.91 -25.00
N PHE A 99 -4.74 -12.72 -24.86
CA PHE A 99 -3.80 -13.85 -24.71
C PHE A 99 -4.23 -14.82 -23.60
N HIS A 100 -4.70 -14.27 -22.48
CA HIS A 100 -5.19 -15.03 -21.34
C HIS A 100 -6.49 -15.78 -21.68
N ALA A 101 -7.47 -15.12 -22.30
CA ALA A 101 -8.72 -15.78 -22.69
C ALA A 101 -8.47 -16.92 -23.68
N PHE A 102 -7.55 -16.74 -24.63
CA PHE A 102 -7.16 -17.79 -25.56
C PHE A 102 -6.52 -19.00 -24.85
N CYS A 103 -5.58 -18.76 -23.93
CA CYS A 103 -4.96 -19.85 -23.17
C CYS A 103 -5.99 -20.59 -22.30
N ASN A 104 -6.95 -19.87 -21.70
CA ASN A 104 -8.04 -20.49 -20.98
C ASN A 104 -8.89 -21.39 -21.89
N ASP A 105 -9.24 -20.93 -23.09
CA ASP A 105 -9.98 -21.71 -24.09
C ASP A 105 -9.23 -23.01 -24.45
N VAL A 106 -7.92 -22.92 -24.72
CA VAL A 106 -7.06 -24.08 -24.99
C VAL A 106 -7.05 -25.05 -23.81
N ILE A 107 -7.00 -24.55 -22.57
CA ILE A 107 -7.04 -25.39 -21.37
C ILE A 107 -8.39 -26.10 -21.24
N GLN A 108 -9.50 -25.40 -21.44
CA GLN A 108 -10.84 -25.98 -21.35
C GLN A 108 -11.06 -27.06 -22.40
N ASP A 109 -10.64 -26.83 -23.65
CA ASP A 109 -10.74 -27.80 -24.75
C ASP A 109 -9.92 -29.07 -24.50
N ASN A 110 -8.84 -28.97 -23.72
CA ASN A 110 -7.88 -30.04 -23.51
C ASN A 110 -7.68 -30.39 -22.03
N LEU A 111 -8.72 -30.22 -21.19
CA LEU A 111 -8.66 -30.42 -19.73
C LEU A 111 -7.93 -31.69 -19.28
N SER A 112 -8.04 -32.78 -20.05
CA SER A 112 -7.36 -34.06 -19.75
C SER A 112 -5.83 -34.01 -19.78
N LEU A 113 -5.24 -33.01 -20.45
CA LEU A 113 -3.79 -32.79 -20.54
C LEU A 113 -3.26 -31.87 -19.44
N PHE A 114 -4.16 -31.21 -18.70
CA PHE A 114 -3.80 -30.28 -17.64
C PHE A 114 -4.08 -30.89 -16.26
N GLU A 115 -3.20 -30.60 -15.31
CA GLU A 115 -3.36 -31.08 -13.94
C GLU A 115 -4.52 -30.33 -13.24
N LYS A 116 -5.68 -31.01 -13.13
CA LYS A 116 -6.89 -30.71 -12.32
C LYS A 116 -7.99 -29.85 -12.98
N THR A 117 -9.24 -30.26 -12.67
CA THR A 117 -10.51 -29.69 -13.16
C THR A 117 -11.03 -28.48 -12.38
N SER A 118 -10.36 -28.05 -11.30
CA SER A 118 -10.78 -26.90 -10.48
C SER A 118 -9.56 -26.17 -9.92
N LEU A 119 -9.11 -25.13 -10.63
CA LEU A 119 -8.07 -24.22 -10.19
C LEU A 119 -8.67 -22.82 -10.13
N ASP A 120 -8.39 -22.09 -9.05
CA ASP A 120 -8.82 -20.69 -8.90
C ASP A 120 -7.62 -19.75 -9.02
N ALA A 121 -7.86 -18.57 -9.59
CA ALA A 121 -6.85 -17.53 -9.62
C ALA A 121 -6.50 -17.11 -8.18
N VAL A 122 -5.20 -17.04 -7.88
CA VAL A 122 -4.70 -16.64 -6.56
C VAL A 122 -5.06 -15.18 -6.29
N SER A 123 -5.69 -14.88 -5.15
CA SER A 123 -5.85 -13.48 -4.73
C SER A 123 -4.52 -12.89 -4.28
N GLU A 124 -4.43 -11.56 -4.25
CA GLU A 124 -3.25 -10.88 -3.70
C GLU A 124 -2.99 -11.28 -2.24
N LEU A 125 -4.05 -11.43 -1.44
CA LEU A 125 -3.97 -11.89 -0.06
C LEU A 125 -3.42 -13.32 0.04
N GLU A 126 -3.95 -14.26 -0.74
CA GLU A 126 -3.48 -15.65 -0.76
C GLU A 126 -2.02 -15.71 -1.22
N SER A 127 -1.64 -14.90 -2.21
CA SER A 127 -0.26 -14.78 -2.67
C SER A 127 0.67 -14.34 -1.53
N ILE A 128 0.30 -13.30 -0.76
CA ILE A 128 1.06 -12.88 0.41
C ILE A 128 1.15 -14.02 1.44
N GLN A 129 0.05 -14.71 1.75
CA GLN A 129 0.05 -15.84 2.70
C GLN A 129 0.98 -16.97 2.24
N LEU A 130 1.00 -17.27 0.94
CA LEU A 130 1.89 -18.28 0.35
C LEU A 130 3.36 -17.85 0.46
N PHE A 131 3.67 -16.57 0.23
CA PHE A 131 5.02 -16.04 0.44
C PHE A 131 5.43 -16.04 1.92
N LYS A 132 4.51 -15.75 2.86
CA LYS A 132 4.78 -15.88 4.31
C LYS A 132 5.11 -17.32 4.66
N THR A 133 4.29 -18.26 4.19
CA THR A 133 4.51 -19.71 4.38
C THR A 133 5.87 -20.14 3.82
N LEU A 134 6.25 -19.64 2.64
CA LEU A 134 7.56 -19.89 2.04
C LEU A 134 8.70 -19.38 2.93
N ILE A 135 8.64 -18.11 3.35
CA ILE A 135 9.68 -17.50 4.19
C ILE A 135 9.80 -18.20 5.55
N ASP A 136 8.68 -18.57 6.15
CA ASP A 136 8.67 -19.27 7.44
C ASP A 136 9.31 -20.66 7.34
N SER A 137 9.15 -21.33 6.19
CA SER A 137 9.74 -22.64 5.90
C SER A 137 11.26 -22.63 5.72
N PHE A 138 11.87 -21.44 5.54
CA PHE A 138 13.31 -21.34 5.34
C PHE A 138 14.12 -21.86 6.54
N PRO A 139 15.26 -22.55 6.30
CA PRO A 139 16.14 -22.99 7.39
C PRO A 139 16.78 -21.78 8.12
N LYS A 140 17.30 -22.01 9.34
CA LYS A 140 17.81 -20.94 10.23
C LYS A 140 18.93 -20.09 9.61
N ASN A 141 19.72 -20.67 8.71
CA ASN A 141 20.85 -20.03 8.03
C ASN A 141 20.51 -19.52 6.62
N HIS A 142 19.24 -19.50 6.23
CA HIS A 142 18.85 -19.05 4.90
C HIS A 142 19.13 -17.54 4.72
N PRO A 143 19.79 -17.11 3.62
CA PRO A 143 20.16 -15.71 3.40
C PRO A 143 18.99 -14.72 3.42
N LEU A 144 17.79 -15.20 3.09
CA LEU A 144 16.56 -14.39 3.03
C LEU A 144 15.76 -14.40 4.34
N LYS A 145 16.14 -15.21 5.35
CA LYS A 145 15.39 -15.30 6.62
C LYS A 145 15.81 -14.20 7.59
N ARG A 146 14.85 -13.42 8.07
CA ARG A 146 15.06 -12.31 9.02
C ARG A 146 14.36 -12.58 10.35
N TYR A 147 15.04 -12.26 11.45
CA TYR A 147 14.51 -12.39 12.82
C TYR A 147 14.14 -11.06 13.48
N ARG A 148 14.47 -9.94 12.83
CA ARG A 148 14.29 -8.58 13.33
C ARG A 148 13.78 -7.65 12.24
N GLY A 149 13.13 -6.58 12.65
CA GLY A 149 12.49 -5.65 11.73
C GLY A 149 11.32 -6.31 11.03
N ASP A 150 11.14 -6.02 9.75
CA ASP A 150 10.13 -6.68 8.94
C ASP A 150 10.62 -8.07 8.49
N VAL A 151 10.09 -9.10 9.14
CA VAL A 151 10.37 -10.53 8.85
C VAL A 151 10.02 -10.88 7.41
N TYR A 152 9.00 -10.23 6.86
CA TYR A 152 8.44 -10.50 5.54
C TYR A 152 8.91 -9.51 4.47
N TYR A 153 9.99 -8.77 4.75
CA TYR A 153 10.54 -7.79 3.83
C TYR A 153 10.81 -8.34 2.42
N GLU A 154 11.19 -9.61 2.30
CA GLU A 154 11.53 -10.24 1.01
C GLU A 154 10.31 -10.60 0.16
N ILE A 155 9.07 -10.51 0.68
CA ILE A 155 7.86 -10.87 -0.08
C ILE A 155 7.77 -10.09 -1.39
N ASN A 156 7.92 -8.76 -1.34
CA ASN A 156 7.81 -7.92 -2.55
C ASN A 156 8.93 -8.20 -3.56
N ASN A 157 10.14 -8.50 -3.06
CA ASN A 157 11.28 -8.84 -3.91
C ASN A 157 11.06 -10.18 -4.62
N LEU A 158 10.58 -11.20 -3.88
CA LEU A 158 10.26 -12.52 -4.42
C LEU A 158 9.07 -12.47 -5.38
N LYS A 159 8.00 -11.75 -5.05
CA LYS A 159 6.83 -11.56 -5.93
C LYS A 159 7.24 -10.94 -7.27
N SER A 160 8.07 -9.90 -7.24
CA SER A 160 8.61 -9.25 -8.44
C SER A 160 9.48 -10.20 -9.27
N LEU A 161 10.41 -10.91 -8.62
CA LEU A 161 11.29 -11.89 -9.26
C LEU A 161 10.50 -13.02 -9.93
N PHE A 162 9.57 -13.64 -9.20
CA PHE A 162 8.80 -14.78 -9.69
C PHE A 162 7.86 -14.38 -10.82
N SER A 163 7.24 -13.19 -10.74
CA SER A 163 6.45 -12.66 -11.86
C SER A 163 7.31 -12.36 -13.09
N ALA A 164 8.53 -11.82 -12.93
CA ALA A 164 9.46 -11.65 -14.05
C ALA A 164 9.86 -13.00 -14.67
N MET A 165 10.20 -13.99 -13.84
CA MET A 165 10.53 -15.34 -14.29
C MET A 165 9.41 -15.97 -15.12
N LYS A 166 8.15 -15.86 -14.67
CA LYS A 166 7.00 -16.41 -15.41
C LYS A 166 6.79 -15.70 -16.74
N ARG A 167 6.81 -14.36 -16.77
CA ARG A 167 6.52 -13.55 -17.98
C ARG A 167 7.57 -13.69 -19.08
N GLU A 168 8.81 -13.95 -18.69
CA GLU A 168 9.90 -14.20 -19.64
C GLU A 168 10.13 -15.68 -19.91
N GLY A 169 9.50 -16.57 -19.14
CA GLY A 169 9.70 -18.03 -19.23
C GLY A 169 11.09 -18.46 -18.71
N TRP A 170 11.69 -17.67 -17.80
CA TRP A 170 13.01 -17.98 -17.25
C TRP A 170 12.92 -19.10 -16.22
N THR A 171 13.72 -20.15 -16.44
CA THR A 171 13.88 -21.24 -15.48
C THR A 171 14.94 -20.89 -14.44
N PRO A 172 14.89 -21.48 -13.23
CA PRO A 172 15.97 -21.34 -12.26
C PRO A 172 17.35 -21.72 -12.82
N LEU A 173 17.40 -22.76 -13.66
CA LEU A 173 18.63 -23.19 -14.33
C LEU A 173 19.22 -22.10 -15.24
N PHE A 174 18.40 -21.51 -16.11
CA PHE A 174 18.83 -20.44 -17.02
C PHE A 174 19.42 -19.25 -16.26
N ILE A 175 18.73 -18.77 -15.22
CA ILE A 175 19.22 -17.62 -14.43
C ILE A 175 20.51 -17.98 -13.70
N ASN A 176 20.62 -19.20 -13.15
CA ASN A 176 21.82 -19.66 -12.47
C ASN A 176 23.04 -19.72 -13.41
N GLU A 177 22.84 -20.13 -14.67
CA GLU A 177 23.89 -20.11 -15.71
C GLU A 177 24.33 -18.68 -16.02
N LYS A 178 23.38 -17.75 -16.21
CA LYS A 178 23.68 -16.32 -16.47
C LYS A 178 24.35 -15.62 -15.30
N ILE A 179 23.99 -15.97 -14.08
CA ILE A 179 24.70 -15.55 -12.86
C ILE A 179 26.15 -16.03 -12.89
N ASN A 180 26.40 -17.29 -13.26
CA ASN A 180 27.76 -17.82 -13.33
C ASN A 180 28.60 -17.10 -14.39
N GLU A 181 28.04 -16.86 -15.58
CA GLU A 181 28.68 -16.04 -16.63
C GLU A 181 29.04 -14.65 -16.11
N TYR A 182 28.11 -13.99 -15.42
CA TYR A 182 28.30 -12.65 -14.87
C TYR A 182 29.42 -12.60 -13.83
N ILE A 183 29.39 -13.52 -12.85
CA ILE A 183 30.41 -13.58 -11.78
C ILE A 183 31.81 -13.82 -12.38
N ASN A 184 31.92 -14.63 -13.43
CA ASN A 184 33.19 -14.91 -14.10
C ASN A 184 33.71 -13.70 -14.89
N ASP A 185 32.80 -12.85 -15.40
CA ASP A 185 33.14 -11.65 -16.18
C ASP A 185 33.45 -10.42 -15.29
N LEU A 186 33.00 -10.39 -14.03
CA LEU A 186 33.26 -9.26 -13.09
C LEU A 186 34.72 -8.77 -13.07
N PRO A 187 35.76 -9.63 -13.00
CA PRO A 187 37.14 -9.18 -12.96
C PRO A 187 37.63 -8.50 -14.25
N LEU A 188 36.97 -8.73 -15.38
CA LEU A 188 37.34 -8.22 -16.70
C LEU A 188 36.71 -6.85 -17.02
N ARG A 189 35.74 -6.42 -16.21
CA ARG A 189 34.97 -5.19 -16.45
C ARG A 189 35.65 -3.95 -15.88
N ASP A 190 35.66 -2.88 -16.66
CA ASP A 190 36.25 -1.57 -16.32
C ASP A 190 35.79 -0.97 -14.98
N GLU A 191 34.57 -1.30 -14.53
CA GLU A 191 33.99 -0.81 -13.26
C GLU A 191 34.69 -1.39 -12.01
N TYR A 192 35.25 -2.59 -12.16
CA TYR A 192 35.98 -3.31 -11.10
C TYR A 192 37.48 -3.21 -11.27
N ILE A 193 37.96 -2.41 -12.22
CA ILE A 193 39.38 -2.07 -12.37
C ILE A 193 39.62 -0.69 -11.72
N ALA A 194 40.58 -0.61 -10.81
CA ALA A 194 40.90 0.62 -10.10
C ALA A 194 41.44 1.69 -11.08
N LYS A 195 40.61 2.69 -11.40
CA LYS A 195 41.02 3.83 -12.27
C LYS A 195 42.01 4.79 -11.59
N ARG A 196 42.10 4.74 -10.25
CA ARG A 196 42.99 5.53 -9.38
C ARG A 196 43.39 4.66 -8.18
N ALA A 197 44.48 5.00 -7.49
CA ALA A 197 44.87 4.32 -6.25
C ALA A 197 43.82 4.59 -5.16
N VAL A 198 43.24 3.54 -4.57
CA VAL A 198 42.21 3.62 -3.52
C VAL A 198 42.47 2.51 -2.51
N LYS A 199 42.70 2.88 -1.24
CA LYS A 199 43.06 1.96 -0.15
C LYS A 199 44.25 1.06 -0.55
N ASP A 200 44.06 -0.26 -0.54
CA ASP A 200 45.06 -1.29 -0.82
C ASP A 200 45.22 -1.60 -2.31
N PHE A 201 44.47 -0.92 -3.20
CA PHE A 201 44.47 -1.19 -4.65
C PHE A 201 45.19 -0.07 -5.43
N LYS A 202 46.16 -0.45 -6.26
CA LYS A 202 46.85 0.44 -7.21
C LYS A 202 46.03 0.64 -8.48
N LYS A 203 46.39 1.66 -9.27
CA LYS A 203 45.75 1.91 -10.56
C LYS A 203 46.00 0.70 -11.49
N GLY A 204 44.92 0.11 -12.01
CA GLY A 204 44.94 -1.11 -12.81
C GLY A 204 44.67 -2.40 -12.03
N ASP A 205 44.66 -2.36 -10.69
CA ASP A 205 44.35 -3.53 -9.88
C ASP A 205 42.84 -3.84 -9.92
N VAL A 206 42.51 -5.13 -9.81
CA VAL A 206 41.13 -5.59 -9.68
C VAL A 206 40.62 -5.29 -8.26
N ARG A 207 39.49 -4.59 -8.17
CA ARG A 207 38.81 -4.20 -6.92
C ARG A 207 38.06 -5.40 -6.33
N THR A 208 38.80 -6.30 -5.68
CA THR A 208 38.24 -7.50 -5.07
C THR A 208 37.20 -7.20 -3.98
N ASP A 209 37.31 -6.07 -3.30
CA ASP A 209 36.33 -5.61 -2.30
C ASP A 209 34.94 -5.34 -2.92
N LYS A 210 34.89 -4.69 -4.09
CA LYS A 210 33.65 -4.46 -4.83
C LYS A 210 33.09 -5.74 -5.45
N ILE A 211 33.97 -6.62 -5.92
CA ILE A 211 33.57 -7.92 -6.48
C ILE A 211 32.90 -8.76 -5.39
N GLU A 212 33.44 -8.77 -4.17
CA GLU A 212 32.85 -9.53 -3.08
C GLU A 212 31.48 -8.97 -2.66
N GLU A 213 31.34 -7.64 -2.61
CA GLU A 213 30.05 -6.98 -2.35
C GLU A 213 28.99 -7.35 -3.41
N GLU A 214 29.37 -7.33 -4.70
CA GLU A 214 28.45 -7.71 -5.78
C GLU A 214 28.16 -9.22 -5.77
N LYS A 215 29.15 -10.08 -5.47
CA LYS A 215 28.92 -11.53 -5.28
C LYS A 215 27.92 -11.79 -4.16
N GLU A 216 28.00 -11.10 -3.02
CA GLU A 216 27.03 -11.27 -1.93
C GLU A 216 25.60 -10.90 -2.39
N LYS A 217 25.45 -9.83 -3.19
CA LYS A 217 24.15 -9.45 -3.77
C LYS A 217 23.65 -10.48 -4.77
N THR A 218 24.52 -10.97 -5.65
CA THR A 218 24.17 -11.96 -6.67
C THR A 218 23.82 -13.32 -6.05
N GLU A 219 24.50 -13.74 -4.99
CA GLU A 219 24.16 -14.96 -4.26
C GLU A 219 22.82 -14.86 -3.52
N LYS A 220 22.42 -13.66 -3.06
CA LYS A 220 21.04 -13.44 -2.57
C LYS A 220 20.00 -13.62 -3.68
N LEU A 221 20.26 -13.11 -4.88
CA LEU A 221 19.40 -13.37 -6.06
C LEU A 221 19.36 -14.88 -6.37
N ARG A 222 20.51 -15.56 -6.35
CA ARG A 222 20.59 -17.01 -6.59
C ARG A 222 19.74 -17.80 -5.61
N ALA A 223 19.86 -17.50 -4.32
CA ALA A 223 19.04 -18.12 -3.28
C ALA A 223 17.55 -17.88 -3.53
N ALA A 224 17.16 -16.66 -3.90
CA ALA A 224 15.78 -16.32 -4.22
C ALA A 224 15.23 -17.09 -5.43
N VAL A 225 16.02 -17.20 -6.51
CA VAL A 225 15.67 -17.93 -7.73
C VAL A 225 15.40 -19.40 -7.45
N ASN A 226 16.21 -20.02 -6.58
CA ASN A 226 16.07 -21.43 -6.24
C ASN A 226 14.81 -21.74 -5.40
N GLU A 227 14.15 -20.72 -4.85
CA GLU A 227 12.87 -20.87 -4.14
C GLU A 227 11.65 -20.79 -5.06
N PHE A 228 11.82 -20.54 -6.36
CA PHE A 228 10.72 -20.44 -7.32
C PHE A 228 9.89 -21.73 -7.41
N ASP A 229 10.55 -22.89 -7.50
CA ASP A 229 9.86 -24.19 -7.58
C ASP A 229 9.14 -24.54 -6.26
N ASN A 230 9.71 -24.14 -5.13
CA ASN A 230 9.07 -24.30 -3.82
C ASN A 230 7.77 -23.48 -3.74
N TYR A 231 7.79 -22.24 -4.22
CA TYR A 231 6.59 -21.40 -4.31
C TYR A 231 5.54 -21.98 -5.27
N GLN A 232 5.96 -22.42 -6.46
CA GLN A 232 5.07 -23.10 -7.42
C GLN A 232 4.40 -24.33 -6.80
N ASN A 233 5.15 -25.13 -6.04
CA ASN A 233 4.61 -26.29 -5.33
C ASN A 233 3.61 -25.89 -4.23
N LEU A 234 3.83 -24.78 -3.52
CA LEU A 234 2.87 -24.24 -2.54
C LEU A 234 1.56 -23.81 -3.23
N MET A 235 1.64 -23.14 -4.37
CA MET A 235 0.45 -22.77 -5.16
C MET A 235 -0.33 -24.00 -5.62
N ARG A 236 0.38 -25.00 -6.17
CA ARG A 236 -0.22 -26.27 -6.63
C ARG A 236 -0.90 -27.05 -5.50
N LYS A 237 -0.32 -27.07 -4.30
CA LYS A 237 -0.93 -27.71 -3.12
C LYS A 237 -2.26 -27.05 -2.73
N LYS A 238 -2.41 -25.74 -2.96
CA LYS A 238 -3.65 -24.99 -2.72
C LYS A 238 -4.59 -24.93 -3.93
N ASN A 239 -4.29 -25.60 -5.05
CA ASN A 239 -5.05 -25.49 -6.30
C ASN A 239 -5.18 -24.02 -6.78
N ARG A 240 -4.08 -23.27 -6.69
CA ARG A 240 -4.01 -21.87 -7.10
C ARG A 240 -3.08 -21.68 -8.28
N TYR A 241 -3.39 -20.69 -9.10
CA TYR A 241 -2.56 -20.27 -10.23
C TYR A 241 -2.58 -18.74 -10.37
N ASP A 242 -1.59 -18.18 -11.04
CA ASP A 242 -1.71 -16.82 -11.56
C ASP A 242 -1.85 -16.81 -13.08
N PHE A 243 -2.24 -15.66 -13.64
CA PHE A 243 -2.51 -15.53 -15.06
C PHE A 243 -1.28 -15.82 -15.94
N ASP A 244 -0.06 -15.57 -15.42
CA ASP A 244 1.17 -15.88 -16.13
C ASP A 244 1.46 -17.40 -16.18
N ASP A 245 1.07 -18.16 -15.15
CA ASP A 245 1.16 -19.63 -15.16
C ASP A 245 0.35 -20.25 -16.29
N MET A 246 -0.82 -19.70 -16.59
CA MET A 246 -1.73 -20.20 -17.62
C MET A 246 -1.09 -20.24 -19.01
N ILE A 247 -0.37 -19.16 -19.38
CA ILE A 247 0.33 -19.07 -20.66
C ILE A 247 1.48 -20.07 -20.71
N ASN A 248 2.25 -20.18 -19.62
CA ASN A 248 3.35 -21.13 -19.50
C ASN A 248 2.87 -22.59 -19.62
N TRP A 249 1.70 -22.93 -19.05
CA TRP A 249 1.12 -24.27 -19.18
C TRP A 249 0.75 -24.62 -20.61
N VAL A 250 0.11 -23.68 -21.33
CA VAL A 250 -0.24 -23.90 -22.74
C VAL A 250 1.01 -24.07 -23.60
N ILE A 251 2.03 -23.23 -23.40
CA ILE A 251 3.33 -23.36 -24.09
C ILE A 251 3.93 -24.74 -23.82
N LYS A 252 3.98 -25.16 -22.56
CA LYS A 252 4.50 -26.47 -22.18
C LYS A 252 3.75 -27.60 -22.89
N VAL A 253 2.41 -27.56 -22.90
CA VAL A 253 1.60 -28.59 -23.58
C VAL A 253 1.85 -28.58 -25.08
N PHE A 254 1.97 -27.41 -25.72
CA PHE A 254 2.29 -27.29 -27.15
C PHE A 254 3.69 -27.82 -27.49
N GLU A 255 4.68 -27.62 -26.62
CA GLU A 255 6.05 -28.12 -26.80
C GLU A 255 6.15 -29.63 -26.53
N GLU A 256 5.39 -30.17 -25.59
CA GLU A 256 5.41 -31.60 -25.23
C GLU A 256 4.47 -32.46 -26.09
N ASN A 257 3.40 -31.89 -26.66
CA ASN A 257 2.37 -32.61 -27.42
C ASN A 257 2.20 -32.03 -28.83
N ALA A 258 3.02 -32.50 -29.76
CA ALA A 258 3.01 -32.03 -31.16
C ALA A 258 1.63 -32.14 -31.83
N ASN A 259 0.86 -33.20 -31.57
CA ASN A 259 -0.48 -33.36 -32.17
C ASN A 259 -1.47 -32.27 -31.76
N VAL A 260 -1.40 -31.80 -30.51
CA VAL A 260 -2.26 -30.73 -30.00
C VAL A 260 -1.91 -29.42 -30.69
N LEU A 261 -0.61 -29.09 -30.73
CA LEU A 261 -0.11 -27.90 -31.41
C LEU A 261 -0.50 -27.93 -32.91
N SER A 262 -0.30 -29.05 -33.60
CA SER A 262 -0.67 -29.19 -35.02
C SER A 262 -2.17 -29.00 -35.27
N GLY A 263 -3.04 -29.47 -34.36
CA GLY A 263 -4.48 -29.22 -34.47
C GLY A 263 -4.83 -27.72 -34.42
N TYR A 264 -4.19 -26.95 -33.55
CA TYR A 264 -4.36 -25.49 -33.51
C TYR A 264 -3.71 -24.77 -34.71
N GLN A 265 -2.56 -25.25 -35.19
CA GLN A 265 -1.88 -24.73 -36.39
C GLN A 265 -2.70 -24.98 -37.67
N GLU A 266 -3.39 -26.11 -37.76
CA GLU A 266 -4.30 -26.44 -38.87
C GLU A 266 -5.58 -25.62 -38.79
N LYS A 267 -6.13 -25.44 -37.57
CA LYS A 267 -7.32 -24.62 -37.32
C LYS A 267 -7.07 -23.17 -37.70
N PHE A 268 -5.99 -22.56 -37.22
CA PHE A 268 -5.73 -21.13 -37.39
C PHE A 268 -4.83 -20.85 -38.60
N GLN A 269 -5.47 -20.57 -39.73
CA GLN A 269 -4.79 -20.27 -40.99
C GLN A 269 -4.34 -18.81 -41.10
N TYR A 270 -4.97 -17.91 -40.34
CA TYR A 270 -4.60 -16.50 -40.24
C TYR A 270 -4.49 -16.08 -38.77
N VAL A 271 -3.35 -15.51 -38.40
CA VAL A 271 -3.08 -15.04 -37.03
C VAL A 271 -2.86 -13.54 -37.05
N LEU A 272 -3.68 -12.79 -36.33
CA LEU A 272 -3.59 -11.35 -36.18
C LEU A 272 -3.25 -11.00 -34.73
N VAL A 273 -2.30 -10.09 -34.51
CA VAL A 273 -1.92 -9.64 -33.17
C VAL A 273 -1.98 -8.13 -33.10
N ASP A 274 -2.83 -7.61 -32.21
CA ASP A 274 -2.94 -6.18 -31.91
C ASP A 274 -2.01 -5.79 -30.75
N GLU A 275 -1.58 -4.54 -30.75
CA GLU A 275 -0.64 -3.96 -29.78
C GLU A 275 0.59 -4.84 -29.52
N TYR A 276 1.22 -5.32 -30.60
CA TYR A 276 2.32 -6.28 -30.56
C TYR A 276 3.53 -5.80 -29.73
N GLN A 277 3.74 -4.48 -29.61
CA GLN A 277 4.77 -3.90 -28.74
C GLN A 277 4.58 -4.23 -27.25
N ASP A 278 3.35 -4.53 -26.83
CA ASP A 278 3.02 -4.80 -25.42
C ASP A 278 3.13 -6.30 -25.08
N THR A 279 3.53 -7.14 -26.04
CA THR A 279 3.70 -8.58 -25.81
C THR A 279 4.92 -8.89 -24.94
N SER A 280 4.76 -9.84 -24.01
CA SER A 280 5.87 -10.40 -23.22
C SER A 280 6.63 -11.49 -23.96
N GLY A 281 7.77 -11.92 -23.41
CA GLY A 281 8.56 -13.04 -23.96
C GLY A 281 7.73 -14.31 -24.17
N ILE A 282 6.95 -14.75 -23.17
CA ILE A 282 6.09 -15.94 -23.31
C ILE A 282 4.92 -15.73 -24.27
N GLN A 283 4.33 -14.53 -24.34
CA GLN A 283 3.23 -14.26 -25.26
C GLN A 283 3.72 -14.30 -26.71
N ASN A 284 4.90 -13.72 -26.98
CA ASN A 284 5.55 -13.84 -28.27
C ASN A 284 5.90 -15.31 -28.58
N ARG A 285 6.43 -16.06 -27.61
CA ARG A 285 6.70 -17.51 -27.78
C ARG A 285 5.45 -18.29 -28.17
N LEU A 286 4.30 -18.02 -27.54
CA LEU A 286 3.03 -18.64 -27.89
C LEU A 286 2.64 -18.36 -29.35
N VAL A 287 2.73 -17.10 -29.80
CA VAL A 287 2.48 -16.73 -31.21
C VAL A 287 3.44 -17.47 -32.14
N GLN A 288 4.73 -17.54 -31.78
CA GLN A 288 5.72 -18.25 -32.57
C GLN A 288 5.40 -19.75 -32.72
N LEU A 289 4.95 -20.42 -31.66
CA LEU A 289 4.53 -21.82 -31.75
C LEU A 289 3.37 -21.98 -32.72
N LEU A 290 2.33 -21.14 -32.62
CA LEU A 290 1.15 -21.18 -33.48
C LEU A 290 1.45 -20.96 -34.97
N ILE A 291 2.53 -20.25 -35.31
CA ILE A 291 2.89 -19.96 -36.70
C ILE A 291 4.07 -20.79 -37.23
N SER A 292 4.73 -21.58 -36.37
CA SER A 292 5.99 -22.27 -36.68
C SER A 292 5.89 -23.38 -37.72
N TYR A 293 4.69 -23.87 -38.03
CA TYR A 293 4.48 -24.94 -39.02
C TYR A 293 4.75 -24.50 -40.46
N TRP A 294 4.43 -23.25 -40.79
CA TRP A 294 4.54 -22.71 -42.15
C TRP A 294 5.86 -21.94 -42.30
N GLU A 295 6.58 -22.13 -43.41
CA GLU A 295 7.79 -21.36 -43.72
C GLU A 295 7.48 -19.86 -43.87
N GLU A 296 6.38 -19.54 -44.56
CA GLU A 296 5.81 -18.19 -44.68
C GLU A 296 4.39 -18.17 -44.07
N PRO A 297 4.25 -17.89 -42.77
CA PRO A 297 2.94 -17.88 -42.12
C PRO A 297 2.15 -16.61 -42.46
N ASN A 298 0.82 -16.74 -42.52
CA ASN A 298 -0.10 -15.61 -42.67
C ASN A 298 -0.31 -14.87 -41.33
N ILE A 299 0.75 -14.24 -40.84
CA ILE A 299 0.73 -13.46 -39.60
C ILE A 299 0.66 -11.96 -39.90
N PHE A 300 -0.23 -11.27 -39.20
CA PHE A 300 -0.39 -9.82 -39.29
C PHE A 300 -0.26 -9.19 -37.90
N VAL A 301 0.83 -8.46 -37.67
CA VAL A 301 1.08 -7.78 -36.38
C VAL A 301 0.90 -6.28 -36.54
N VAL A 302 0.20 -5.66 -35.59
CA VAL A 302 0.02 -4.20 -35.53
C VAL A 302 0.62 -3.71 -34.22
N GLY A 303 1.45 -2.68 -34.29
CA GLY A 303 2.05 -2.11 -33.09
C GLY A 303 2.71 -0.76 -33.28
N ASP A 304 3.19 -0.20 -32.19
CA ASP A 304 3.89 1.08 -32.15
C ASP A 304 4.90 1.12 -30.99
N ASP A 305 6.20 1.07 -31.30
CA ASP A 305 7.29 1.16 -30.33
C ASP A 305 7.29 2.48 -29.52
N ASP A 306 6.65 3.53 -30.05
CA ASP A 306 6.49 4.81 -29.35
C ASP A 306 5.41 4.75 -28.25
N GLN A 307 4.56 3.71 -28.24
CA GLN A 307 3.50 3.47 -27.24
C GLN A 307 3.80 2.28 -26.31
N SER A 308 5.00 1.72 -26.35
CA SER A 308 5.45 0.67 -25.44
C SER A 308 5.70 1.22 -24.03
N ILE A 309 4.66 1.21 -23.19
CA ILE A 309 4.67 1.76 -21.81
C ILE A 309 4.43 0.70 -20.73
N TYR A 310 4.32 -0.58 -21.12
CA TYR A 310 4.05 -1.69 -20.19
C TYR A 310 5.29 -2.55 -19.94
N ARG A 311 6.49 -1.96 -19.96
CA ARG A 311 7.73 -2.70 -19.69
C ARG A 311 7.75 -3.32 -18.30
N PHE A 312 7.18 -2.63 -17.31
CA PHE A 312 6.94 -3.20 -15.98
C PHE A 312 6.01 -4.42 -15.98
N GLN A 313 5.18 -4.60 -17.01
CA GLN A 313 4.35 -5.78 -17.27
C GLN A 313 5.06 -6.84 -18.13
N GLY A 314 6.34 -6.65 -18.49
CA GLY A 314 7.12 -7.58 -19.31
C GLY A 314 7.06 -7.30 -20.81
N ALA A 315 6.43 -6.20 -21.25
CA ALA A 315 6.42 -5.82 -22.66
C ALA A 315 7.84 -5.58 -23.18
N ASN A 316 8.18 -6.22 -24.30
CA ASN A 316 9.50 -6.12 -24.90
C ASN A 316 9.45 -5.65 -26.36
N VAL A 317 9.96 -4.44 -26.63
CA VAL A 317 10.09 -3.89 -28.00
C VAL A 317 11.01 -4.76 -28.87
N GLU A 318 11.92 -5.54 -28.27
CA GLU A 318 12.74 -6.52 -28.98
C GLU A 318 11.90 -7.59 -29.68
N ASN A 319 10.66 -7.84 -29.26
CA ASN A 319 9.75 -8.74 -29.97
C ASN A 319 9.43 -8.21 -31.38
N MET A 320 9.34 -6.89 -31.55
CA MET A 320 9.15 -6.27 -32.86
C MET A 320 10.39 -6.42 -33.73
N ASP A 321 11.57 -6.15 -33.16
CA ASP A 321 12.85 -6.29 -33.87
C ASP A 321 13.13 -7.75 -34.25
N GLY A 322 12.93 -8.68 -33.33
CA GLY A 322 13.06 -10.12 -33.56
C GLY A 322 12.11 -10.64 -34.64
N PHE A 323 10.88 -10.11 -34.72
CA PHE A 323 9.94 -10.43 -35.78
C PHE A 323 10.46 -9.96 -37.15
N MET A 324 10.97 -8.72 -37.24
CA MET A 324 11.56 -8.19 -38.48
C MET A 324 12.81 -8.98 -38.92
N ASN A 325 13.65 -9.40 -37.98
CA ASN A 325 14.88 -10.15 -38.28
C ASN A 325 14.60 -11.60 -38.72
N ARG A 326 13.48 -12.19 -38.29
CA ARG A 326 13.14 -13.58 -38.62
C ARG A 326 12.68 -13.75 -40.06
N TYR A 327 11.93 -12.80 -40.61
CA TYR A 327 11.30 -12.93 -41.92
C TYR A 327 11.90 -11.96 -42.93
N SER A 328 12.76 -12.46 -43.83
CA SER A 328 13.41 -11.63 -44.86
C SER A 328 12.45 -11.06 -45.91
N ASN A 329 11.31 -11.73 -46.16
CA ASN A 329 10.30 -11.32 -47.14
C ASN A 329 9.11 -10.55 -46.51
N MET A 330 9.23 -10.11 -45.24
CA MET A 330 8.14 -9.44 -44.52
C MET A 330 7.79 -8.07 -45.13
N LEU A 331 6.48 -7.78 -45.22
CA LEU A 331 6.01 -6.45 -45.61
C LEU A 331 5.86 -5.53 -44.38
N ALA A 332 6.68 -4.48 -44.30
CA ALA A 332 6.53 -3.40 -43.33
C ALA A 332 5.68 -2.27 -43.91
N ILE A 333 4.65 -1.81 -43.17
CA ILE A 333 3.80 -0.69 -43.56
C ILE A 333 3.73 0.30 -42.40
N VAL A 334 3.96 1.58 -42.68
CA VAL A 334 3.80 2.65 -41.69
C VAL A 334 2.55 3.45 -41.98
N LEU A 335 1.75 3.73 -40.95
CA LEU A 335 0.57 4.57 -41.06
C LEU A 335 0.85 5.97 -40.53
N GLU A 336 0.79 6.96 -41.42
CA GLU A 336 1.08 8.35 -41.09
C GLU A 336 -0.19 9.19 -40.88
N ASN A 337 -1.32 8.80 -41.50
CA ASN A 337 -2.58 9.54 -41.37
C ASN A 337 -3.23 9.30 -40.00
N ASN A 338 -3.25 10.33 -39.17
CA ASN A 338 -3.94 10.36 -37.88
C ASN A 338 -5.35 10.95 -38.03
N TYR A 339 -6.35 10.26 -37.49
CA TYR A 339 -7.76 10.65 -37.58
C TYR A 339 -8.34 11.14 -36.24
N ARG A 340 -7.50 11.33 -35.23
CA ARG A 340 -7.90 11.66 -33.84
C ARG A 340 -7.56 13.09 -33.44
N SER A 341 -6.30 13.48 -33.59
CA SER A 341 -5.72 14.67 -32.98
C SER A 341 -5.42 15.75 -34.03
N THR A 342 -5.45 17.01 -33.61
CA THR A 342 -5.02 18.15 -34.44
C THR A 342 -3.51 18.15 -34.66
N GLN A 343 -3.05 18.80 -35.74
CA GLN A 343 -1.61 18.83 -36.07
C GLN A 343 -0.73 19.46 -34.98
N PRO A 344 -1.13 20.55 -34.30
CA PRO A 344 -0.33 21.12 -33.20
C PRO A 344 -0.04 20.10 -32.08
N ILE A 345 -1.03 19.29 -31.67
CA ILE A 345 -0.86 18.25 -30.65
C ILE A 345 0.13 17.18 -31.12
N LEU A 346 0.03 16.77 -32.39
CA LEU A 346 0.94 15.78 -33.00
C LEU A 346 2.38 16.30 -33.07
N ASN A 347 2.58 17.57 -33.40
CA ASN A 347 3.91 18.19 -33.52
C ASN A 347 4.64 18.27 -32.17
N ILE A 348 3.94 18.67 -31.11
CA ILE A 348 4.49 18.71 -29.75
C ILE A 348 4.84 17.28 -29.30
N SER A 349 3.92 16.35 -29.47
CA SER A 349 4.12 14.94 -29.07
C SER A 349 5.32 14.34 -29.81
N LYS A 350 5.49 14.67 -31.09
CA LYS A 350 6.62 14.25 -31.93
C LYS A 350 7.96 14.76 -31.39
N THR A 351 8.01 16.00 -30.91
CA THR A 351 9.24 16.64 -30.40
C THR A 351 9.85 15.85 -29.24
N LEU A 352 8.99 15.38 -28.32
CA LEU A 352 9.41 14.57 -27.19
C LEU A 352 9.94 13.21 -27.64
N ILE A 353 9.17 12.50 -28.46
CA ILE A 353 9.50 11.13 -28.80
C ILE A 353 10.72 11.03 -29.73
N GLU A 354 11.02 12.06 -30.54
CA GLU A 354 12.21 12.08 -31.41
C GLU A 354 13.55 12.01 -30.66
N LYS A 355 13.56 12.39 -29.36
CA LYS A 355 14.74 12.29 -28.50
C LYS A 355 15.04 10.85 -28.04
N ASN A 356 14.12 9.89 -28.22
CA ASN A 356 14.40 8.48 -27.94
C ASN A 356 15.29 7.85 -29.02
N GLU A 357 16.33 7.13 -28.62
CA GLU A 357 17.26 6.44 -29.52
C GLU A 357 16.79 5.02 -29.87
N GLU A 358 15.99 4.38 -29.01
CA GLU A 358 15.56 2.99 -29.22
C GLU A 358 14.43 2.79 -30.24
N ARG A 359 14.02 3.85 -30.94
CA ARG A 359 12.91 3.81 -31.89
C ARG A 359 13.24 2.91 -33.09
N LEU A 360 12.25 2.18 -33.58
CA LEU A 360 12.40 1.29 -34.74
C LEU A 360 12.93 2.03 -35.97
N ILE A 361 12.52 3.29 -36.16
CA ILE A 361 12.99 4.12 -37.28
C ILE A 361 14.50 4.41 -37.23
N LYS A 362 15.10 4.45 -36.03
CA LYS A 362 16.54 4.69 -35.83
C LYS A 362 17.34 3.39 -35.83
N LYS A 363 16.77 2.32 -35.26
CA LYS A 363 17.38 0.98 -35.24
C LYS A 363 17.42 0.29 -36.60
N LYS A 364 16.46 0.60 -37.49
CA LYS A 364 16.30 -0.04 -38.81
C LYS A 364 16.26 0.99 -39.96
N PRO A 365 17.33 1.78 -40.18
CA PRO A 365 17.37 2.77 -41.25
C PRO A 365 17.21 2.16 -42.65
N GLU A 366 17.57 0.89 -42.83
CA GLU A 366 17.43 0.13 -44.08
C GLU A 366 15.97 -0.01 -44.55
N LEU A 367 15.00 0.02 -43.62
CA LEU A 367 13.58 -0.08 -43.93
C LEU A 367 12.95 1.26 -44.35
N LYS A 368 13.70 2.38 -44.28
CA LYS A 368 13.24 3.73 -44.66
C LYS A 368 11.88 4.12 -44.06
N LEU A 369 11.64 3.75 -42.81
CA LEU A 369 10.39 3.99 -42.11
C LEU A 369 10.25 5.48 -41.74
N THR A 370 9.11 6.10 -42.04
CA THR A 370 8.79 7.47 -41.63
C THR A 370 7.56 7.47 -40.73
N LYS A 371 7.67 8.07 -39.54
CA LYS A 371 6.56 8.17 -38.55
C LYS A 371 6.04 9.60 -38.39
N ASN A 372 5.92 10.31 -39.49
CA ASN A 372 5.45 11.70 -39.46
C ASN A 372 3.93 11.71 -39.46
N LEU A 373 3.31 11.79 -38.28
CA LEU A 373 1.86 11.79 -38.17
C LEU A 373 1.24 13.08 -38.74
N ILE A 374 0.26 12.91 -39.62
CA ILE A 374 -0.46 13.98 -40.31
C ILE A 374 -1.93 13.93 -39.90
N SER A 375 -2.48 15.05 -39.44
CA SER A 375 -3.91 15.15 -39.11
C SER A 375 -4.77 15.10 -40.38
N SER A 376 -5.52 14.03 -40.54
CA SER A 376 -6.27 13.70 -41.77
C SER A 376 -7.78 13.56 -41.53
N ASN A 377 -8.26 13.83 -40.32
CA ASN A 377 -9.69 13.91 -40.04
C ASN A 377 -10.26 15.26 -40.53
N THR A 378 -11.04 15.22 -41.60
CA THR A 378 -11.61 16.41 -42.27
C THR A 378 -12.47 17.30 -41.38
N LYS A 379 -12.94 16.81 -40.22
CA LYS A 379 -13.72 17.61 -39.26
C LYS A 379 -12.86 18.49 -38.35
N ILE A 380 -11.59 18.13 -38.14
CA ILE A 380 -10.71 18.77 -37.15
C ILE A 380 -9.34 19.14 -37.69
N ASN A 381 -8.93 18.64 -38.86
CA ASN A 381 -7.60 18.88 -39.42
C ASN A 381 -7.35 20.35 -39.82
N THR A 382 -8.41 21.15 -39.93
CA THR A 382 -8.34 22.60 -40.13
C THR A 382 -8.14 23.39 -38.83
N LEU A 383 -8.32 22.76 -37.66
CA LEU A 383 -8.12 23.40 -36.37
C LEU A 383 -6.62 23.57 -36.09
N THR A 384 -6.23 24.81 -35.80
CA THR A 384 -4.84 25.19 -35.51
C THR A 384 -4.65 25.61 -34.05
N ASN A 385 -5.57 25.21 -33.17
CA ASN A 385 -5.51 25.51 -31.74
C ASN A 385 -4.19 24.99 -31.16
N GLN A 386 -3.37 25.90 -30.63
CA GLN A 386 -2.13 25.52 -29.96
C GLN A 386 -2.42 24.97 -28.57
N PRO A 387 -1.66 23.96 -28.10
CA PRO A 387 -1.69 23.54 -26.71
C PRO A 387 -1.32 24.70 -25.77
N ILE A 388 -1.93 24.72 -24.59
CA ILE A 388 -1.77 25.79 -23.60
C ILE A 388 -0.93 25.26 -22.44
N ILE A 389 0.04 26.06 -21.98
CA ILE A 389 0.89 25.74 -20.83
C ILE A 389 0.59 26.71 -19.69
N ASN A 390 0.04 26.20 -18.58
CA ASN A 390 -0.32 26.98 -17.41
C ASN A 390 0.73 26.81 -16.29
N GLU A 391 1.25 27.92 -15.79
CA GLU A 391 2.06 27.98 -14.56
C GLU A 391 1.18 28.47 -13.41
N TYR A 392 1.11 27.68 -12.35
CA TYR A 392 0.46 28.05 -11.09
C TYR A 392 1.50 28.33 -10.02
N ASN A 393 1.18 29.15 -9.02
CA ASN A 393 2.11 29.44 -7.93
C ASN A 393 2.30 28.22 -7.02
N SER A 394 1.23 27.47 -6.72
CA SER A 394 1.30 26.27 -5.87
C SER A 394 0.54 25.07 -6.43
N VAL A 395 0.81 23.87 -5.91
CA VAL A 395 0.09 22.64 -6.28
C VAL A 395 -1.40 22.74 -5.93
N LYS A 396 -1.75 23.36 -4.81
CA LYS A 396 -3.16 23.60 -4.44
C LYS A 396 -3.84 24.51 -5.46
N GLU A 397 -3.16 25.58 -5.86
CA GLU A 397 -3.69 26.54 -6.82
C GLU A 397 -3.87 25.91 -8.20
N GLU A 398 -2.95 25.02 -8.62
CA GLU A 398 -3.13 24.20 -9.81
C GLU A 398 -4.42 23.38 -9.73
N MET A 399 -4.61 22.60 -8.67
CA MET A 399 -5.82 21.75 -8.52
C MET A 399 -7.11 22.57 -8.51
N ALA A 400 -7.13 23.71 -7.82
CA ALA A 400 -8.26 24.63 -7.80
C ALA A 400 -8.53 25.24 -9.19
N GLY A 401 -7.47 25.66 -9.89
CA GLY A 401 -7.55 26.26 -11.21
C GLY A 401 -8.09 25.27 -12.25
N ILE A 402 -7.61 24.03 -12.23
CA ILE A 402 -8.10 22.95 -13.10
C ILE A 402 -9.58 22.65 -12.79
N THR A 403 -9.96 22.60 -11.51
CA THR A 403 -11.36 22.36 -11.12
C THR A 403 -12.28 23.47 -11.66
N ASN A 404 -11.87 24.74 -11.55
CA ASN A 404 -12.63 25.88 -12.09
C ASN A 404 -12.72 25.85 -13.62
N GLN A 405 -11.62 25.60 -14.32
CA GLN A 405 -11.61 25.49 -15.79
C GLN A 405 -12.53 24.37 -16.29
N VAL A 406 -12.51 23.20 -15.65
CA VAL A 406 -13.40 22.10 -16.00
C VAL A 406 -14.87 22.47 -15.72
N PHE A 407 -15.14 23.16 -14.62
CA PHE A 407 -16.48 23.62 -14.29
C PHE A 407 -17.01 24.62 -15.33
N GLU A 408 -16.20 25.58 -15.77
CA GLU A 408 -16.54 26.53 -16.83
C GLU A 408 -16.88 25.82 -18.16
N LEU A 409 -16.13 24.77 -18.52
CA LEU A 409 -16.44 23.96 -19.70
C LEU A 409 -17.80 23.25 -19.58
N ILE A 410 -18.14 22.75 -18.39
CA ILE A 410 -19.43 22.11 -18.13
C ILE A 410 -20.57 23.14 -18.19
N GLU A 411 -20.38 24.35 -17.67
CA GLU A 411 -21.35 25.45 -17.81
C GLU A 411 -21.58 25.83 -19.28
N GLN A 412 -20.53 25.75 -20.11
CA GLN A 412 -20.60 25.90 -21.57
C GLN A 412 -21.28 24.72 -22.30
N GLN A 413 -21.92 23.80 -21.57
CA GLN A 413 -22.65 22.63 -22.10
C GLN A 413 -21.74 21.58 -22.76
N ILE A 414 -20.45 21.53 -22.41
CA ILE A 414 -19.59 20.41 -22.80
C ILE A 414 -19.95 19.19 -21.93
N GLU A 415 -20.18 18.05 -22.56
CA GLU A 415 -20.48 16.81 -21.85
C GLU A 415 -19.27 16.40 -20.98
N PRO A 416 -19.44 16.15 -19.66
CA PRO A 416 -18.30 15.89 -18.78
C PRO A 416 -17.50 14.64 -19.17
N GLY A 417 -18.15 13.63 -19.76
CA GLY A 417 -17.49 12.43 -20.29
C GLY A 417 -16.48 12.68 -21.42
N LYS A 418 -16.49 13.87 -22.05
CA LYS A 418 -15.51 14.27 -23.07
C LYS A 418 -14.28 14.97 -22.50
N ILE A 419 -14.26 15.19 -21.19
CA ILE A 419 -13.19 15.87 -20.47
C ILE A 419 -12.40 14.81 -19.68
N ALA A 420 -11.08 14.86 -19.79
CA ALA A 420 -10.19 14.03 -18.99
C ALA A 420 -9.09 14.85 -18.31
N VAL A 421 -8.82 14.51 -17.05
CA VAL A 421 -7.64 14.97 -16.32
C VAL A 421 -6.69 13.79 -16.18
N ILE A 422 -5.51 13.92 -16.79
CA ILE A 422 -4.46 12.91 -16.83
C ILE A 422 -3.32 13.33 -15.91
N TYR A 423 -3.03 12.49 -14.93
CA TYR A 423 -1.96 12.68 -13.95
C TYR A 423 -1.04 11.46 -13.87
N LYS A 424 0.13 11.59 -13.24
CA LYS A 424 1.05 10.46 -13.05
C LYS A 424 0.67 9.57 -11.86
N GLU A 425 0.26 10.17 -10.75
CA GLU A 425 0.08 9.47 -9.47
C GLU A 425 -1.37 9.51 -8.98
N ASN A 426 -1.88 8.36 -8.49
CA ASN A 426 -3.27 8.25 -8.04
C ASN A 426 -3.62 9.22 -6.90
N LYS A 427 -2.66 9.49 -6.00
CA LYS A 427 -2.84 10.44 -4.90
C LYS A 427 -3.29 11.82 -5.40
N TYR A 428 -2.73 12.29 -6.51
CA TYR A 428 -3.14 13.56 -7.14
C TYR A 428 -4.60 13.49 -7.59
N GLY A 429 -5.00 12.38 -8.23
CA GLY A 429 -6.37 12.14 -8.66
C GLY A 429 -7.38 12.04 -7.51
N GLU A 430 -6.99 11.44 -6.39
CA GLU A 430 -7.82 11.31 -5.18
C GLU A 430 -8.09 12.67 -4.52
N GLU A 431 -7.04 13.49 -4.38
CA GLU A 431 -7.15 14.88 -3.90
C GLU A 431 -8.03 15.71 -4.84
N LEU A 432 -7.82 15.61 -6.15
CA LEU A 432 -8.61 16.33 -7.15
C LEU A 432 -10.08 15.88 -7.19
N ALA A 433 -10.36 14.58 -7.05
CA ALA A 433 -11.72 14.04 -6.98
C ALA A 433 -12.50 14.57 -5.77
N ARG A 434 -11.82 14.86 -4.66
CA ARG A 434 -12.43 15.52 -3.49
C ARG A 434 -12.91 16.92 -3.87
N TYR A 435 -12.14 17.69 -4.62
CA TYR A 435 -12.52 19.04 -5.07
C TYR A 435 -13.71 19.04 -6.03
N PHE A 436 -13.72 18.14 -7.02
CA PHE A 436 -14.86 18.04 -7.92
C PHE A 436 -16.17 17.69 -7.20
N ARG A 437 -16.12 16.78 -6.21
CA ARG A 437 -17.30 16.41 -5.41
C ARG A 437 -17.90 17.60 -4.66
N LEU A 438 -17.04 18.47 -4.11
CA LEU A 438 -17.47 19.66 -3.37
C LEU A 438 -18.13 20.70 -4.27
N LYS A 439 -17.66 20.85 -5.51
CA LYS A 439 -18.31 21.68 -6.55
C LYS A 439 -19.51 20.99 -7.22
N GLY A 440 -19.94 19.81 -6.73
CA GLY A 440 -21.08 19.07 -7.26
C GLY A 440 -20.86 18.49 -8.67
N THR A 441 -19.61 18.38 -9.12
CA THR A 441 -19.27 17.85 -10.45
C THR A 441 -19.08 16.33 -10.38
N PRO A 442 -19.82 15.53 -11.18
CA PRO A 442 -19.66 14.09 -11.18
C PRO A 442 -18.30 13.71 -11.80
N VAL A 443 -17.55 12.86 -11.13
CA VAL A 443 -16.24 12.36 -11.58
C VAL A 443 -16.29 10.86 -11.79
N TYR A 444 -15.74 10.43 -12.91
CA TYR A 444 -15.49 9.02 -13.17
C TYR A 444 -14.03 8.70 -12.85
N SER A 445 -13.82 7.87 -11.83
CA SER A 445 -12.53 7.26 -11.54
C SER A 445 -12.73 5.75 -11.54
N LYS A 446 -11.91 5.04 -12.29
CA LYS A 446 -11.92 3.56 -12.31
C LYS A 446 -11.45 2.94 -11.00
N ARG A 447 -10.86 3.72 -10.08
CA ARG A 447 -10.34 3.19 -8.83
C ARG A 447 -11.36 3.19 -7.72
N SER A 448 -11.37 2.07 -7.04
CA SER A 448 -12.14 1.71 -5.87
C SER A 448 -11.62 2.38 -4.60
N THR A 449 -12.52 2.93 -3.79
CA THR A 449 -12.19 3.40 -2.44
C THR A 449 -11.87 2.19 -1.56
N ASN A 450 -10.82 2.27 -0.72
CA ASN A 450 -10.55 1.25 0.28
C ASN A 450 -11.57 1.36 1.42
N ILE A 451 -12.47 0.39 1.54
CA ILE A 451 -13.52 0.47 2.56
C ILE A 451 -12.99 0.20 3.97
N LEU A 452 -11.82 -0.44 4.13
CA LEU A 452 -11.23 -0.73 5.45
C LEU A 452 -10.82 0.55 6.21
N GLU A 453 -10.54 1.63 5.49
CA GLU A 453 -10.19 2.91 6.10
C GLU A 453 -11.40 3.71 6.60
N ASN A 454 -12.60 3.35 6.13
CA ASN A 454 -13.83 4.06 6.44
C ASN A 454 -14.26 3.84 7.91
N ALA A 455 -14.61 4.92 8.61
CA ALA A 455 -15.00 4.88 10.03
C ALA A 455 -16.19 3.94 10.32
N PHE A 456 -17.19 3.89 9.44
CA PHE A 456 -18.34 3.00 9.61
C PHE A 456 -17.94 1.52 9.51
N VAL A 457 -17.07 1.18 8.54
CA VAL A 457 -16.54 -0.19 8.39
C VAL A 457 -15.68 -0.57 9.58
N LYS A 458 -14.79 0.32 10.04
CA LYS A 458 -13.95 0.09 11.23
C LYS A 458 -14.77 -0.27 12.47
N LYS A 459 -15.94 0.35 12.68
CA LYS A 459 -16.87 -0.01 13.77
C LYS A 459 -17.34 -1.47 13.67
N LEU A 460 -17.71 -1.93 12.47
CA LEU A 460 -18.13 -3.32 12.24
C LEU A 460 -16.99 -4.30 12.47
N LEU A 461 -15.78 -3.96 12.00
CA LEU A 461 -14.58 -4.76 12.22
C LEU A 461 -14.21 -4.83 13.71
N GLN A 462 -14.38 -3.74 14.45
CA GLN A 462 -14.12 -3.70 15.89
C GLN A 462 -15.08 -4.61 16.67
N ILE A 463 -16.36 -4.70 16.27
CA ILE A 463 -17.31 -5.68 16.85
C ILE A 463 -16.81 -7.10 16.60
N LEU A 464 -16.41 -7.43 15.36
CA LEU A 464 -15.88 -8.76 15.03
C LEU A 464 -14.60 -9.09 15.81
N ARG A 465 -13.69 -8.12 15.97
CA ARG A 465 -12.46 -8.26 16.78
C ARG A 465 -12.77 -8.52 18.24
N TYR A 466 -13.73 -7.78 18.81
CA TYR A 466 -14.18 -7.98 20.18
C TYR A 466 -14.78 -9.38 20.38
N LEU A 467 -15.66 -9.84 19.48
CA LEU A 467 -16.24 -11.18 19.53
C LEU A 467 -15.17 -12.27 19.44
N ASN A 468 -14.17 -12.09 18.56
CA ASN A 468 -13.05 -13.01 18.44
C ASN A 468 -12.20 -13.06 19.72
N ALA A 469 -11.92 -11.90 20.32
CA ALA A 469 -11.14 -11.81 21.55
C ALA A 469 -11.86 -12.46 22.74
N GLU A 470 -13.16 -12.22 22.90
CA GLU A 470 -13.98 -12.85 23.96
C GLU A 470 -14.16 -14.36 23.75
N HIS A 471 -14.13 -14.83 22.50
CA HIS A 471 -14.20 -16.25 22.18
C HIS A 471 -12.89 -16.97 22.48
N ASP A 472 -11.74 -16.34 22.20
CA ASP A 472 -10.41 -16.91 22.50
C ASP A 472 -10.15 -16.89 24.02
N ILE A 473 -10.36 -15.75 24.67
CA ILE A 473 -10.17 -15.55 26.12
C ILE A 473 -11.38 -14.81 26.69
N PRO A 474 -12.24 -15.49 27.49
CA PRO A 474 -13.39 -14.85 28.12
C PRO A 474 -12.97 -13.64 28.97
N TYR A 475 -13.71 -12.53 28.81
CA TYR A 475 -13.47 -11.25 29.47
C TYR A 475 -12.14 -10.56 29.09
N GLY A 476 -11.53 -10.94 27.97
CA GLY A 476 -10.29 -10.35 27.47
C GLY A 476 -10.47 -9.06 26.64
N GLY A 477 -11.70 -8.73 26.23
CA GLY A 477 -12.00 -7.68 25.25
C GLY A 477 -12.39 -6.31 25.80
N ASP A 478 -12.12 -6.01 27.07
CA ASP A 478 -12.61 -4.79 27.76
C ASP A 478 -12.26 -3.46 27.05
N GLU A 479 -11.07 -3.36 26.46
CA GLU A 479 -10.64 -2.16 25.72
C GLU A 479 -11.54 -1.91 24.49
N MET A 480 -11.76 -2.96 23.70
CA MET A 480 -12.62 -2.91 22.52
C MET A 480 -14.08 -2.69 22.92
N LEU A 481 -14.52 -3.31 24.03
CA LEU A 481 -15.85 -3.09 24.57
C LEU A 481 -16.06 -1.63 24.98
N PHE A 482 -15.08 -0.99 25.61
CA PHE A 482 -15.15 0.43 25.93
C PHE A 482 -15.41 1.27 24.67
N GLU A 483 -14.71 1.01 23.57
CA GLU A 483 -14.92 1.72 22.31
C GLU A 483 -16.29 1.41 21.70
N ILE A 484 -16.70 0.14 21.67
CA ILE A 484 -18.01 -0.29 21.15
C ILE A 484 -19.16 0.39 21.89
N LEU A 485 -19.06 0.54 23.21
CA LEU A 485 -20.08 1.23 24.02
C LEU A 485 -20.25 2.72 23.64
N HIS A 486 -19.25 3.33 22.98
CA HIS A 486 -19.32 4.71 22.48
C HIS A 486 -19.80 4.83 21.03
N PHE A 487 -20.12 3.72 20.37
CA PHE A 487 -20.63 3.81 19.00
C PHE A 487 -21.96 4.55 18.97
N ASP A 488 -22.09 5.45 18.02
CA ASP A 488 -23.30 6.19 17.64
C ASP A 488 -24.49 5.29 17.28
N PHE A 489 -24.25 3.98 17.13
CA PHE A 489 -25.30 2.96 16.99
C PHE A 489 -26.17 2.85 18.25
N TYR A 490 -25.59 3.07 19.43
CA TYR A 490 -26.22 2.79 20.72
C TYR A 490 -26.71 4.03 21.47
N ASN A 491 -26.21 5.23 21.13
CA ASN A 491 -26.55 6.49 21.79
C ASN A 491 -26.39 6.45 23.33
N ILE A 492 -25.32 5.81 23.82
CA ILE A 492 -25.02 5.75 25.26
C ILE A 492 -24.24 7.02 25.64
N PRO A 493 -24.67 7.77 26.68
CA PRO A 493 -23.92 8.92 27.15
C PRO A 493 -22.51 8.51 27.64
N PRO A 494 -21.42 9.19 27.20
CA PRO A 494 -20.05 8.81 27.56
C PRO A 494 -19.79 8.72 29.08
N ILE A 495 -20.47 9.56 29.86
CA ILE A 495 -20.37 9.57 31.33
C ILE A 495 -20.81 8.23 31.96
N GLU A 496 -21.80 7.55 31.37
CA GLU A 496 -22.27 6.25 31.87
C GLU A 496 -21.23 5.15 31.64
N VAL A 497 -20.52 5.19 30.51
CA VAL A 497 -19.40 4.29 30.22
C VAL A 497 -18.19 4.58 31.12
N ALA A 498 -17.92 5.86 31.39
CA ALA A 498 -16.87 6.29 32.32
C ALA A 498 -17.13 5.80 33.75
N LYS A 499 -18.36 5.94 34.27
CA LYS A 499 -18.78 5.42 35.59
C LYS A 499 -18.54 3.91 35.70
N LEU A 500 -18.89 3.15 34.67
CA LEU A 500 -18.66 1.70 34.60
C LEU A 500 -17.16 1.36 34.70
N THR A 501 -16.32 2.07 33.93
CA THR A 501 -14.87 1.84 33.88
C THR A 501 -14.18 2.18 35.20
N VAL A 502 -14.56 3.28 35.85
CA VAL A 502 -14.03 3.68 37.15
C VAL A 502 -14.38 2.64 38.24
N GLU A 503 -15.59 2.07 38.21
CA GLU A 503 -15.99 1.01 39.13
C GLU A 503 -15.24 -0.31 38.90
N VAL A 504 -15.01 -0.70 37.64
CA VAL A 504 -14.17 -1.87 37.31
C VAL A 504 -12.77 -1.71 37.90
N ASN A 505 -12.16 -0.55 37.69
CA ASN A 505 -10.84 -0.26 38.23
C ASN A 505 -10.80 -0.28 39.75
N SER A 506 -11.77 0.34 40.43
CA SER A 506 -11.80 0.36 41.90
C SER A 506 -11.87 -1.06 42.48
N LYS A 507 -12.67 -1.96 41.90
CA LYS A 507 -12.75 -3.38 42.29
C LYS A 507 -11.46 -4.15 42.00
N ARG A 508 -10.84 -3.89 40.85
CA ARG A 508 -9.55 -4.50 40.47
C ARG A 508 -8.43 -4.19 41.46
N TYR A 509 -8.37 -2.95 41.96
CA TYR A 509 -7.40 -2.55 43.00
C TYR A 509 -7.85 -2.93 44.43
N GLY A 510 -9.14 -3.23 44.63
CA GLY A 510 -9.73 -3.63 45.90
C GLY A 510 -9.64 -5.13 46.23
N GLY A 511 -9.09 -5.96 45.33
CA GLY A 511 -8.90 -7.40 45.54
C GLY A 511 -9.95 -8.31 44.90
N GLU A 512 -10.96 -7.75 44.23
CA GLU A 512 -11.99 -8.49 43.47
C GLU A 512 -11.92 -8.12 41.99
N PRO A 513 -10.96 -8.65 41.22
CA PRO A 513 -10.83 -8.32 39.81
C PRO A 513 -12.10 -8.70 39.03
N THR A 514 -12.63 -7.73 38.30
CA THR A 514 -13.77 -7.86 37.39
C THR A 514 -13.43 -7.24 36.04
N SER A 515 -14.27 -7.48 35.04
CA SER A 515 -14.21 -6.87 33.71
C SER A 515 -15.42 -5.95 33.47
N ILE A 516 -15.33 -5.13 32.42
CA ILE A 516 -16.43 -4.29 31.93
C ILE A 516 -17.62 -5.16 31.56
N ARG A 517 -17.40 -6.22 30.76
CA ARG A 517 -18.47 -7.16 30.36
C ARG A 517 -19.19 -7.77 31.56
N LYS A 518 -18.44 -8.30 32.54
CA LYS A 518 -19.02 -8.94 33.73
C LYS A 518 -19.81 -7.94 34.57
N LEU A 519 -19.25 -6.77 34.85
CA LEU A 519 -19.92 -5.74 35.64
C LEU A 519 -21.19 -5.24 34.95
N LEU A 520 -21.12 -5.03 33.63
CA LEU A 520 -22.25 -4.61 32.81
C LEU A 520 -23.38 -5.65 32.86
N PHE A 521 -23.06 -6.94 32.68
CA PHE A 521 -24.02 -8.03 32.77
C PHE A 521 -24.68 -8.11 34.16
N ASP A 522 -23.89 -8.05 35.22
CA ASP A 522 -24.38 -8.11 36.60
C ASP A 522 -25.33 -6.95 36.91
N LYS A 523 -25.01 -5.74 36.42
CA LYS A 523 -25.87 -4.56 36.59
C LYS A 523 -27.13 -4.60 35.73
N ALA A 524 -27.03 -5.04 34.48
CA ALA A 524 -28.16 -5.13 33.56
C ALA A 524 -29.23 -6.13 34.01
N ASN A 525 -28.82 -7.19 34.72
CA ASN A 525 -29.69 -8.24 35.25
C ASN A 525 -30.07 -8.05 36.73
N LYS A 526 -29.62 -6.96 37.37
CA LYS A 526 -29.93 -6.70 38.77
C LYS A 526 -31.39 -6.28 38.92
N PRO A 527 -32.18 -6.89 39.83
CA PRO A 527 -33.53 -6.43 40.11
C PRO A 527 -33.49 -5.05 40.78
N ALA A 528 -34.47 -4.19 40.46
CA ALA A 528 -34.61 -2.87 41.06
C ALA A 528 -34.71 -2.98 42.59
N LYS A 529 -33.90 -2.21 43.31
CA LYS A 529 -33.86 -2.26 44.78
C LYS A 529 -35.11 -1.65 45.43
N ASP A 530 -35.66 -0.61 44.81
CA ASP A 530 -36.86 0.10 45.25
C ASP A 530 -37.56 0.83 44.07
N LEU A 531 -38.64 1.57 44.34
CA LEU A 531 -39.40 2.32 43.32
C LEU A 531 -38.64 3.51 42.70
N PHE A 532 -37.54 3.96 43.30
CA PHE A 532 -36.76 5.12 42.88
C PHE A 532 -35.43 4.72 42.22
N ASP A 533 -35.08 3.43 42.24
CA ASP A 533 -33.94 2.86 41.53
C ASP A 533 -34.21 2.89 40.02
N THR A 534 -33.64 3.90 39.35
CA THR A 534 -33.73 4.08 37.90
C THR A 534 -32.93 3.03 37.12
N GLY A 535 -32.17 2.16 37.81
CA GLY A 535 -31.39 1.10 37.20
C GLY A 535 -30.22 1.62 36.36
N ILE A 536 -29.63 0.73 35.56
CA ILE A 536 -28.62 1.11 34.57
C ILE A 536 -29.31 1.75 33.34
N ASN A 537 -28.61 2.66 32.67
CA ASN A 537 -29.06 3.27 31.40
C ASN A 537 -29.60 2.21 30.41
N GLU A 538 -30.74 2.49 29.77
CA GLU A 538 -31.39 1.53 28.85
C GLU A 538 -30.49 1.12 27.68
N GLY A 539 -29.67 2.04 27.15
CA GLY A 539 -28.69 1.74 26.11
C GLY A 539 -27.66 0.71 26.57
N LEU A 540 -27.10 0.87 27.78
CA LEU A 540 -26.18 -0.09 28.39
C LEU A 540 -26.86 -1.46 28.62
N LYS A 541 -28.13 -1.47 29.06
CA LYS A 541 -28.90 -2.70 29.25
C LYS A 541 -29.13 -3.45 27.94
N ASN A 542 -29.48 -2.72 26.88
CA ASN A 542 -29.71 -3.28 25.55
C ASN A 542 -28.41 -3.84 24.96
N VAL A 543 -27.31 -3.09 25.02
CA VAL A 543 -26.00 -3.54 24.53
C VAL A 543 -25.51 -4.76 25.31
N SER A 544 -25.71 -4.82 26.62
CA SER A 544 -25.39 -6.02 27.41
C SER A 544 -26.07 -7.27 26.86
N LYS A 545 -27.37 -7.19 26.53
CA LYS A 545 -28.12 -8.32 25.96
C LYS A 545 -27.62 -8.70 24.57
N ILE A 546 -27.37 -7.70 23.72
CA ILE A 546 -26.87 -7.89 22.34
C ILE A 546 -25.51 -8.60 22.37
N ILE A 547 -24.59 -8.15 23.22
CA ILE A 547 -23.24 -8.70 23.31
C ILE A 547 -23.24 -10.15 23.75
N GLU A 548 -24.02 -10.50 24.77
CA GLU A 548 -24.11 -11.90 25.22
C GLU A 548 -24.69 -12.81 24.13
N GLN A 549 -25.68 -12.32 23.37
CA GLN A 549 -26.21 -13.04 22.22
C GLN A 549 -25.15 -13.24 21.13
N LEU A 550 -24.47 -12.17 20.71
CA LEU A 550 -23.46 -12.24 19.64
C LEU A 550 -22.26 -13.12 20.02
N ILE A 551 -21.85 -13.12 21.30
CA ILE A 551 -20.79 -14.01 21.79
C ILE A 551 -21.24 -15.47 21.73
N ALA A 552 -22.50 -15.76 22.08
CA ALA A 552 -23.05 -17.10 21.93
C ALA A 552 -23.13 -17.53 20.45
N ASP A 553 -23.45 -16.61 19.55
CA ASP A 553 -23.56 -16.90 18.11
C ASP A 553 -22.24 -17.35 17.49
N VAL A 554 -21.08 -16.86 17.97
CA VAL A 554 -19.75 -17.19 17.40
C VAL A 554 -19.53 -18.69 17.23
N SER A 555 -19.98 -19.51 18.19
CA SER A 555 -19.82 -20.98 18.14
C SER A 555 -21.02 -21.73 17.56
N ASN A 556 -22.14 -21.05 17.32
CA ASN A 556 -23.43 -21.68 17.03
C ASN A 556 -23.97 -21.39 15.63
N VAL A 557 -23.45 -20.39 14.93
CA VAL A 557 -23.88 -20.02 13.58
C VAL A 557 -22.70 -19.91 12.61
N THR A 558 -22.99 -19.88 11.32
CA THR A 558 -21.96 -19.63 10.30
C THR A 558 -21.45 -18.19 10.35
N LEU A 559 -20.26 -17.92 9.82
CA LEU A 559 -19.69 -16.56 9.77
C LEU A 559 -20.59 -15.57 9.02
N GLN A 560 -21.29 -16.02 7.97
CA GLN A 560 -22.25 -15.20 7.22
C GLN A 560 -23.48 -14.85 8.05
N GLU A 561 -24.00 -15.81 8.82
CA GLU A 561 -25.12 -15.60 9.74
C GLU A 561 -24.71 -14.72 10.92
N LEU A 562 -23.50 -14.92 11.48
CA LEU A 562 -22.96 -14.08 12.54
C LEU A 562 -22.91 -12.61 12.09
N PHE A 563 -22.40 -12.36 10.88
CA PHE A 563 -22.37 -11.00 10.33
C PHE A 563 -23.78 -10.45 10.08
N ALA A 564 -24.71 -11.26 9.59
CA ALA A 564 -26.12 -10.87 9.46
C ALA A 564 -26.76 -10.52 10.82
N HIS A 565 -26.46 -11.29 11.87
CA HIS A 565 -26.91 -11.03 13.24
C HIS A 565 -26.32 -9.73 13.78
N ILE A 566 -25.05 -9.42 13.51
CA ILE A 566 -24.46 -8.11 13.84
C ILE A 566 -25.25 -6.98 13.16
N ILE A 567 -25.55 -7.10 11.87
CA ILE A 567 -26.31 -6.08 11.12
C ILE A 567 -27.69 -5.83 11.74
N GLN A 568 -28.37 -6.91 12.11
CA GLN A 568 -29.75 -6.86 12.61
C GLN A 568 -29.85 -6.46 14.09
N HIS A 569 -29.01 -7.06 14.94
CA HIS A 569 -29.13 -6.95 16.40
C HIS A 569 -28.23 -5.88 16.99
N ALA A 570 -27.08 -5.55 16.39
CA ALA A 570 -26.14 -4.57 16.93
C ALA A 570 -26.53 -3.10 16.63
N GLY A 571 -27.73 -2.84 16.13
CA GLY A 571 -28.23 -1.47 15.85
C GLY A 571 -27.74 -0.86 14.53
N VAL A 572 -26.91 -1.57 13.77
CA VAL A 572 -26.29 -1.10 12.51
C VAL A 572 -27.33 -0.69 11.47
N LEU A 573 -28.32 -1.55 11.19
CA LEU A 573 -29.34 -1.23 10.18
C LEU A 573 -30.18 -0.01 10.60
N SER A 574 -30.56 0.09 11.88
CA SER A 574 -31.30 1.25 12.38
C SER A 574 -30.51 2.54 12.25
N TYR A 575 -29.19 2.49 12.43
CA TYR A 575 -28.31 3.63 12.25
C TYR A 575 -28.28 4.08 10.79
N ILE A 576 -28.03 3.16 9.85
CA ILE A 576 -27.99 3.45 8.41
C ILE A 576 -29.30 4.11 7.95
N MET A 577 -30.44 3.58 8.39
CA MET A 577 -31.75 4.07 7.96
C MET A 577 -32.07 5.49 8.46
N LYS A 578 -31.44 5.95 9.55
CA LYS A 578 -31.59 7.32 10.10
C LYS A 578 -30.59 8.31 9.48
N SER A 579 -29.54 7.83 8.82
CA SER A 579 -28.49 8.68 8.23
C SER A 579 -28.94 9.36 6.93
N LYS A 580 -28.46 10.59 6.71
CA LYS A 580 -28.63 11.32 5.43
C LYS A 580 -27.88 10.63 4.28
N GLU A 581 -26.85 9.84 4.58
CA GLU A 581 -25.99 9.14 3.61
C GLU A 581 -26.33 7.64 3.48
N LYS A 582 -27.58 7.25 3.75
CA LYS A 582 -28.01 5.84 3.79
C LYS A 582 -27.59 4.99 2.57
N ILE A 583 -27.56 5.57 1.37
CA ILE A 583 -27.17 4.85 0.13
C ILE A 583 -25.69 4.48 0.19
N ALA A 584 -24.82 5.42 0.55
CA ALA A 584 -23.38 5.19 0.64
C ALA A 584 -23.06 4.18 1.75
N LEU A 585 -23.68 4.31 2.92
CA LEU A 585 -23.50 3.37 4.04
C LEU A 585 -23.99 1.96 3.69
N MET A 586 -25.12 1.82 2.98
CA MET A 586 -25.60 0.51 2.52
C MET A 586 -24.65 -0.13 1.50
N GLN A 587 -24.03 0.66 0.63
CA GLN A 587 -23.05 0.14 -0.32
C GLN A 587 -21.78 -0.35 0.40
N LEU A 588 -21.28 0.40 1.39
CA LEU A 588 -20.15 -0.02 2.23
C LEU A 588 -20.46 -1.32 2.97
N LEU A 589 -21.66 -1.43 3.56
CA LEU A 589 -22.09 -2.64 4.25
C LEU A 589 -22.17 -3.84 3.31
N SER A 590 -22.72 -3.64 2.10
CA SER A 590 -22.84 -4.70 1.10
C SER A 590 -21.47 -5.17 0.62
N ALA A 591 -20.56 -4.23 0.35
CA ALA A 591 -19.20 -4.55 -0.08
C ALA A 591 -18.43 -5.37 0.97
N LEU A 592 -18.55 -5.03 2.26
CA LEU A 592 -17.96 -5.83 3.33
C LEU A 592 -18.62 -7.21 3.45
N PHE A 593 -19.94 -7.30 3.29
CA PHE A 593 -20.63 -8.59 3.36
C PHE A 593 -20.27 -9.51 2.18
N ASP A 594 -20.19 -8.96 0.97
CA ASP A 594 -19.80 -9.70 -0.23
C ASP A 594 -18.36 -10.20 -0.12
N PHE A 595 -17.45 -9.40 0.45
CA PHE A 595 -16.11 -9.86 0.81
C PHE A 595 -16.12 -11.07 1.75
N ILE A 596 -16.90 -11.00 2.84
CA ILE A 596 -17.01 -12.13 3.79
C ILE A 596 -17.56 -13.38 3.09
N LYS A 597 -18.57 -13.23 2.22
CA LYS A 597 -19.13 -14.35 1.45
C LYS A 597 -18.11 -14.95 0.49
N GLU A 598 -17.35 -14.12 -0.20
CA GLU A 598 -16.32 -14.55 -1.14
C GLU A 598 -15.22 -15.35 -0.42
N GLU A 599 -14.73 -14.86 0.72
CA GLU A 599 -13.73 -15.57 1.53
C GLU A 599 -14.28 -16.88 2.11
N CYS A 600 -15.56 -16.92 2.52
CA CYS A 600 -16.21 -18.17 2.94
C CYS A 600 -16.39 -19.17 1.78
N SER A 601 -16.64 -18.69 0.56
CA SER A 601 -16.74 -19.53 -0.64
C SER A 601 -15.38 -20.14 -0.99
N ARG A 602 -14.31 -19.34 -0.87
CA ARG A 602 -12.92 -19.77 -1.09
C ARG A 602 -12.44 -20.76 -0.03
N ASN A 603 -12.84 -20.57 1.23
CA ASN A 603 -12.53 -21.46 2.34
C ASN A 603 -13.80 -21.77 3.15
N PRO A 604 -14.49 -22.89 2.85
CA PRO A 604 -15.71 -23.28 3.57
C PRO A 604 -15.54 -23.53 5.08
N LEU A 605 -14.30 -23.69 5.56
CA LEU A 605 -13.98 -23.88 6.98
C LEU A 605 -13.51 -22.58 7.65
N LEU A 606 -13.68 -21.42 6.98
CA LEU A 606 -13.29 -20.13 7.54
C LEU A 606 -14.13 -19.79 8.76
N ASP A 607 -13.46 -19.64 9.91
CA ASP A 607 -14.04 -19.18 11.15
C ASP A 607 -13.78 -17.68 11.38
N LEU A 608 -14.33 -17.13 12.46
CA LEU A 608 -14.15 -15.72 12.82
C LEU A 608 -12.67 -15.36 13.00
N LYS A 609 -11.88 -16.25 13.62
CA LYS A 609 -10.44 -16.06 13.83
C LYS A 609 -9.68 -15.96 12.52
N GLY A 610 -10.00 -16.82 11.56
CA GLY A 610 -9.47 -16.78 10.21
C GLY A 610 -9.82 -15.48 9.50
N LEU A 611 -11.08 -15.03 9.59
CA LEU A 611 -11.51 -13.76 8.99
C LEU A 611 -10.76 -12.55 9.57
N ILE A 612 -10.64 -12.47 10.91
CA ILE A 612 -9.88 -11.39 11.55
C ILE A 612 -8.42 -11.41 11.13
N SER A 613 -7.82 -12.60 11.06
CA SER A 613 -6.42 -12.75 10.59
C SER A 613 -6.25 -12.27 9.14
N ILE A 614 -7.25 -12.50 8.28
CA ILE A 614 -7.30 -12.00 6.91
C ILE A 614 -7.35 -10.46 6.90
N ILE A 615 -8.27 -9.87 7.66
CA ILE A 615 -8.46 -8.41 7.72
C ILE A 615 -7.23 -7.71 8.28
N ASP A 616 -6.67 -8.21 9.39
CA ASP A 616 -5.47 -7.66 10.00
C ASP A 616 -4.27 -7.77 9.06
N LEU A 617 -4.19 -8.86 8.28
CA LEU A 617 -3.19 -9.02 7.23
C LEU A 617 -3.38 -7.98 6.11
N MET A 618 -4.62 -7.72 5.67
CA MET A 618 -4.91 -6.71 4.67
C MET A 618 -4.50 -5.31 5.15
N GLU A 619 -4.89 -4.91 6.36
CA GLU A 619 -4.52 -3.61 6.93
C GLU A 619 -3.01 -3.48 7.09
N LYS A 620 -2.34 -4.51 7.61
CA LYS A 620 -0.88 -4.51 7.82
C LYS A 620 -0.10 -4.35 6.51
N GLU A 621 -0.56 -5.01 5.45
CA GLU A 621 0.09 -4.97 4.13
C GLU A 621 -0.46 -3.84 3.24
N ASN A 622 -1.33 -2.98 3.78
CA ASN A 622 -2.06 -1.93 3.07
C ASN A 622 -2.78 -2.44 1.80
N LEU A 623 -3.32 -3.67 1.87
CA LEU A 623 -4.16 -4.21 0.80
C LEU A 623 -5.54 -3.58 0.89
N PRO A 624 -5.97 -2.84 -0.15
CA PRO A 624 -7.29 -2.24 -0.13
C PRO A 624 -8.36 -3.32 -0.27
N LEU A 625 -9.50 -3.13 0.39
CA LEU A 625 -10.74 -3.80 0.02
C LEU A 625 -11.50 -2.89 -0.96
N PRO A 626 -11.37 -3.11 -2.28
CA PRO A 626 -11.85 -2.17 -3.27
C PRO A 626 -13.38 -2.16 -3.34
N MET A 627 -13.99 -1.00 -3.09
CA MET A 627 -15.36 -0.73 -3.53
C MET A 627 -15.34 0.27 -4.68
N VAL A 628 -15.81 -0.16 -5.86
CA VAL A 628 -16.02 0.75 -6.99
C VAL A 628 -17.15 1.70 -6.59
N GLN A 629 -16.78 2.91 -6.18
CA GLN A 629 -17.74 3.99 -6.05
C GLN A 629 -18.13 4.41 -7.46
N VAL A 630 -19.28 3.95 -7.94
CA VAL A 630 -19.95 4.55 -9.10
C VAL A 630 -20.54 5.88 -8.64
N ALA A 631 -19.68 6.84 -8.33
CA ALA A 631 -20.06 8.20 -7.99
C ALA A 631 -20.28 8.98 -9.29
N GLY A 632 -21.38 8.67 -9.97
CA GLY A 632 -21.75 9.28 -11.25
C GLY A 632 -21.84 8.24 -12.37
N ASN A 633 -22.82 8.44 -13.25
CA ASN A 633 -22.93 7.70 -14.52
C ASN A 633 -21.60 7.77 -15.31
N ASP A 634 -21.43 6.92 -16.33
CA ASP A 634 -20.39 6.96 -17.38
C ASP A 634 -20.32 8.30 -18.18
N LYS A 635 -20.94 9.37 -17.65
CA LYS A 635 -21.05 10.72 -18.17
C LYS A 635 -20.27 11.75 -17.34
N GLY A 636 -19.56 11.36 -16.28
CA GLY A 636 -18.74 12.26 -15.43
C GLY A 636 -17.36 12.59 -16.03
N VAL A 637 -16.65 13.55 -15.43
CA VAL A 637 -15.27 13.94 -15.84
C VAL A 637 -14.31 12.78 -15.55
N ASN A 638 -13.49 12.41 -16.53
CA ASN A 638 -12.59 11.26 -16.40
C ASN A 638 -11.30 11.62 -15.66
N LEU A 639 -11.07 11.03 -14.49
CA LEU A 639 -9.82 11.17 -13.74
C LEU A 639 -8.97 9.92 -13.94
N LEU A 640 -7.87 10.04 -14.68
CA LEU A 640 -7.10 8.90 -15.15
C LEU A 640 -5.60 9.09 -14.89
N THR A 641 -4.91 7.98 -14.62
CA THR A 641 -3.44 7.97 -14.72
C THR A 641 -3.00 7.97 -16.18
N ALA A 642 -1.79 8.45 -16.47
CA ALA A 642 -1.21 8.38 -17.81
C ALA A 642 -1.19 6.96 -18.39
N HIS A 643 -0.97 5.92 -17.56
CA HIS A 643 -1.07 4.52 -18.00
C HIS A 643 -2.53 4.09 -18.25
N GLY A 644 -3.46 4.52 -17.39
CA GLY A 644 -4.87 4.18 -17.49
C GLY A 644 -5.62 4.88 -18.63
N SER A 645 -5.02 5.90 -19.25
CA SER A 645 -5.60 6.61 -20.40
C SER A 645 -5.32 5.93 -21.75
N LYS A 646 -4.40 4.96 -21.81
CA LYS A 646 -4.06 4.23 -23.04
C LYS A 646 -5.31 3.57 -23.63
N GLY A 647 -5.50 3.74 -24.95
CA GLY A 647 -6.68 3.27 -25.68
C GLY A 647 -7.91 4.17 -25.61
N LEU A 648 -7.94 5.18 -24.74
CA LEU A 648 -9.03 6.17 -24.65
C LEU A 648 -8.73 7.43 -25.48
N GLU A 649 -9.75 8.26 -25.68
CA GLU A 649 -9.68 9.54 -26.41
C GLU A 649 -10.71 10.53 -25.85
N PHE A 650 -10.33 11.81 -25.79
CA PHE A 650 -11.11 12.87 -25.17
C PHE A 650 -10.99 14.18 -25.95
N GLU A 651 -12.08 14.96 -26.00
CA GLU A 651 -12.10 16.25 -26.70
C GLU A 651 -11.22 17.29 -26.00
N TYR A 652 -11.24 17.27 -24.66
CA TYR A 652 -10.46 18.13 -23.76
C TYR A 652 -9.60 17.28 -22.83
N VAL A 653 -8.28 17.52 -22.83
CA VAL A 653 -7.33 16.83 -21.95
C VAL A 653 -6.53 17.85 -21.13
N PHE A 654 -6.58 17.68 -19.81
CA PHE A 654 -5.75 18.38 -18.84
C PHE A 654 -4.62 17.45 -18.37
N PHE A 655 -3.40 17.73 -18.80
CA PHE A 655 -2.18 17.02 -18.41
C PHE A 655 -1.49 17.77 -17.27
N VAL A 656 -1.66 17.27 -16.04
CA VAL A 656 -1.44 18.06 -14.81
C VAL A 656 -0.27 17.56 -13.96
N GLY A 657 0.23 18.42 -13.08
CA GLY A 657 1.30 18.11 -12.13
C GLY A 657 2.63 17.81 -12.81
N VAL A 658 2.94 18.50 -13.92
CA VAL A 658 4.07 18.25 -14.82
C VAL A 658 5.38 18.86 -14.27
N ASN A 659 5.70 18.52 -13.02
CA ASN A 659 6.92 18.92 -12.33
C ASN A 659 7.97 17.80 -12.33
N ALA A 660 9.26 18.16 -12.33
CA ALA A 660 10.37 17.21 -12.34
C ALA A 660 10.36 16.27 -11.13
N GLY A 661 9.97 16.77 -9.94
CA GLY A 661 9.84 15.97 -8.72
C GLY A 661 8.80 14.85 -8.82
N SER A 662 7.72 15.08 -9.57
CA SER A 662 6.63 14.12 -9.78
C SER A 662 6.94 13.18 -10.94
N TRP A 663 7.45 13.73 -12.06
CA TRP A 663 7.62 12.99 -13.31
C TRP A 663 8.97 12.29 -13.50
N GLU A 664 10.07 12.82 -12.97
CA GLU A 664 11.43 12.32 -13.25
C GLU A 664 12.15 11.78 -12.00
N LYS A 665 12.18 12.57 -10.92
CA LYS A 665 13.12 12.39 -9.80
C LYS A 665 12.66 11.39 -8.74
N LYS A 666 11.92 10.35 -9.11
CA LYS A 666 11.51 9.32 -8.13
C LYS A 666 12.67 8.34 -7.90
N ARG A 667 13.01 8.10 -6.63
CA ARG A 667 13.85 6.95 -6.25
C ARG A 667 13.15 5.69 -6.75
N LYS A 668 13.86 4.82 -7.49
CA LYS A 668 13.41 3.44 -7.71
C LYS A 668 12.93 2.89 -6.37
N PRO A 669 11.77 2.20 -6.31
CA PRO A 669 11.41 1.46 -5.11
C PRO A 669 12.64 0.67 -4.71
N GLY A 670 13.12 0.81 -3.48
CA GLY A 670 14.35 0.17 -3.02
C GLY A 670 14.22 -1.36 -2.86
N GLY A 671 13.38 -1.99 -3.68
CA GLY A 671 13.03 -3.40 -3.65
C GLY A 671 13.07 -4.00 -5.05
N GLY A 672 13.51 -5.24 -5.12
CA GLY A 672 13.77 -5.99 -6.35
C GLY A 672 15.23 -6.43 -6.43
N TYR A 673 15.44 -7.66 -6.90
CA TYR A 673 16.78 -8.16 -7.18
C TYR A 673 17.32 -7.51 -8.46
N LYS A 674 18.59 -7.12 -8.44
CA LYS A 674 19.27 -6.64 -9.66
C LYS A 674 19.64 -7.85 -10.51
N PHE A 675 19.12 -7.92 -11.73
CA PHE A 675 19.48 -8.97 -12.68
C PHE A 675 20.87 -8.72 -13.28
N PRO A 676 21.67 -9.77 -13.51
CA PRO A 676 22.86 -9.68 -14.34
C PRO A 676 22.52 -9.16 -15.74
N ASP A 677 23.40 -8.35 -16.33
CA ASP A 677 23.21 -7.88 -17.72
C ASP A 677 23.39 -9.01 -18.75
N THR A 678 24.08 -10.10 -18.38
CA THR A 678 24.19 -11.34 -19.17
C THR A 678 22.85 -12.05 -19.40
N MET A 679 21.78 -11.64 -18.70
CA MET A 679 20.42 -12.14 -18.90
C MET A 679 19.79 -11.68 -20.21
N PHE A 680 20.24 -10.57 -20.79
CA PHE A 680 19.58 -9.92 -21.93
C PHE A 680 20.45 -10.02 -23.19
N SER A 681 19.83 -10.28 -24.34
CA SER A 681 20.51 -10.38 -25.64
C SER A 681 21.02 -9.03 -26.16
N SER A 682 20.37 -7.94 -25.76
CA SER A 682 20.83 -6.56 -25.93
C SER A 682 21.02 -5.96 -24.55
N GLN A 683 22.08 -5.16 -24.36
CA GLN A 683 22.13 -4.29 -23.19
C GLN A 683 20.89 -3.38 -23.24
N PRO A 684 20.06 -3.32 -22.18
CA PRO A 684 19.02 -2.30 -22.10
C PRO A 684 19.72 -0.95 -21.93
N VAL A 685 20.01 -0.28 -23.05
CA VAL A 685 20.53 1.09 -23.08
C VAL A 685 19.39 2.09 -22.87
N SER A 686 18.12 1.64 -22.85
CA SER A 686 17.00 2.53 -22.51
C SER A 686 17.20 3.12 -21.12
N SER A 687 17.41 4.43 -21.08
CA SER A 687 17.30 5.17 -19.83
C SER A 687 15.84 5.15 -19.37
N ASP A 688 15.62 5.21 -18.05
CA ASP A 688 14.28 5.36 -17.47
C ASP A 688 13.56 6.60 -18.06
N GLU A 689 14.30 7.57 -18.60
CA GLU A 689 13.78 8.76 -19.26
C GLU A 689 13.09 8.45 -20.59
N GLU A 690 13.59 7.51 -21.40
CA GLU A 690 12.94 7.15 -22.68
C GLU A 690 11.55 6.54 -22.44
N GLU A 691 11.40 5.75 -21.38
CA GLU A 691 10.12 5.18 -20.97
C GLU A 691 9.15 6.29 -20.50
N LEU A 692 9.65 7.24 -19.71
CA LEU A 692 8.85 8.40 -19.32
C LEU A 692 8.42 9.25 -20.53
N ARG A 693 9.29 9.43 -21.54
CA ARG A 693 8.93 10.11 -22.80
C ARG A 693 7.81 9.38 -23.54
N ARG A 694 7.85 8.04 -23.63
CA ARG A 694 6.74 7.23 -24.19
C ARG A 694 5.45 7.42 -23.40
N LEU A 695 5.52 7.47 -22.07
CA LEU A 695 4.35 7.70 -21.23
C LEU A 695 3.72 9.09 -21.44
N VAL A 696 4.54 10.13 -21.53
CA VAL A 696 4.08 11.50 -21.85
C VAL A 696 3.50 11.54 -23.27
N TYR A 697 4.17 10.94 -24.25
CA TYR A 697 3.68 10.81 -25.62
C TYR A 697 2.28 10.17 -25.68
N VAL A 698 2.06 9.09 -24.92
CA VAL A 698 0.74 8.45 -24.80
C VAL A 698 -0.28 9.42 -24.22
N ALA A 699 0.05 10.13 -23.12
CA ALA A 699 -0.85 11.08 -22.46
C ALA A 699 -1.28 12.24 -23.37
N LEU A 700 -0.33 12.88 -24.07
CA LEU A 700 -0.62 14.01 -24.96
C LEU A 700 -1.49 13.58 -26.16
N THR A 701 -1.23 12.40 -26.73
CA THR A 701 -1.96 11.86 -27.88
C THR A 701 -3.35 11.29 -27.55
N ARG A 702 -3.83 11.47 -26.30
CA ARG A 702 -5.23 11.20 -25.94
C ARG A 702 -6.15 12.36 -26.31
N ALA A 703 -5.60 13.56 -26.48
CA ALA A 703 -6.36 14.76 -26.81
C ALA A 703 -6.75 14.79 -28.29
N GLU A 704 -8.03 15.04 -28.57
CA GLU A 704 -8.53 15.25 -29.93
C GLU A 704 -8.33 16.70 -30.40
N LYS A 705 -8.75 17.67 -29.57
CA LYS A 705 -8.82 19.09 -29.96
C LYS A 705 -8.06 20.04 -29.03
N HIS A 706 -8.24 19.89 -27.72
CA HIS A 706 -7.70 20.81 -26.72
C HIS A 706 -6.79 20.09 -25.74
N LEU A 707 -5.56 20.60 -25.58
CA LEU A 707 -4.55 20.08 -24.68
C LEU A 707 -4.07 21.20 -23.76
N TYR A 708 -4.25 21.00 -22.47
CA TYR A 708 -3.76 21.88 -21.40
C TYR A 708 -2.66 21.14 -20.65
N ILE A 709 -1.50 21.78 -20.48
CA ILE A 709 -0.36 21.25 -19.71
C ILE A 709 -0.18 22.19 -18.52
N SER A 710 -0.10 21.66 -17.30
CA SER A 710 0.09 22.50 -16.10
C SER A 710 1.18 22.00 -15.17
N TYR A 711 1.81 22.94 -14.48
CA TYR A 711 2.77 22.68 -13.40
C TYR A 711 2.69 23.77 -12.33
N ALA A 712 3.16 23.44 -11.12
CA ALA A 712 3.26 24.38 -10.01
C ALA A 712 4.70 24.89 -9.85
N LYS A 713 4.86 26.19 -9.53
CA LYS A 713 6.17 26.79 -9.28
C LYS A 713 6.69 26.49 -7.87
N PHE A 714 5.82 26.39 -6.88
CA PHE A 714 6.17 26.09 -5.50
C PHE A 714 5.38 24.89 -4.98
N LYS A 715 6.02 24.11 -4.10
CA LYS A 715 5.32 23.17 -3.23
C LYS A 715 4.47 23.93 -2.22
N ASN A 716 3.55 23.21 -1.58
CA ASN A 716 2.76 23.75 -0.48
C ASN A 716 3.61 24.18 0.72
N ASP A 717 4.86 23.68 0.85
CA ASP A 717 5.83 24.09 1.88
C ASP A 717 6.69 25.30 1.46
N GLY A 718 6.33 25.97 0.36
CA GLY A 718 7.03 27.15 -0.17
C GLY A 718 8.34 26.84 -0.93
N LYS A 719 8.77 25.57 -1.00
CA LYS A 719 9.97 25.22 -1.76
C LYS A 719 9.71 25.29 -3.25
N GLU A 720 10.63 25.92 -3.97
CA GLU A 720 10.55 26.01 -5.43
C GLU A 720 10.61 24.60 -6.07
N MET A 721 9.78 24.41 -7.07
CA MET A 721 9.67 23.21 -7.87
C MET A 721 10.13 23.50 -9.29
N GLU A 722 10.98 22.64 -9.80
CA GLU A 722 11.38 22.70 -11.20
C GLU A 722 10.24 22.11 -12.07
N PRO A 723 9.89 22.76 -13.19
CA PRO A 723 9.05 22.15 -14.22
C PRO A 723 9.76 20.91 -14.77
N SER A 724 8.98 19.98 -15.31
CA SER A 724 9.56 18.78 -15.92
C SER A 724 10.40 19.11 -17.16
N MET A 725 11.46 18.33 -17.41
CA MET A 725 12.28 18.43 -18.63
C MET A 725 11.43 18.40 -19.89
N PHE A 726 10.30 17.67 -19.90
CA PHE A 726 9.40 17.58 -21.06
C PHE A 726 8.85 18.95 -21.46
N ILE A 727 8.61 19.86 -20.51
CA ILE A 727 8.17 21.23 -20.83
C ILE A 727 9.28 21.99 -21.53
N ALA A 728 10.52 21.89 -21.03
CA ALA A 728 11.69 22.51 -21.66
C ALA A 728 11.94 21.96 -23.07
N GLU A 729 11.80 20.64 -23.28
CA GLU A 729 11.94 20.01 -24.60
C GLU A 729 10.90 20.51 -25.61
N ILE A 730 9.65 20.77 -25.16
CA ILE A 730 8.59 21.34 -26.01
C ILE A 730 8.91 22.79 -26.37
N LEU A 731 9.27 23.62 -25.38
CA LEU A 731 9.54 25.04 -25.57
C LEU A 731 10.80 25.32 -26.40
N GLU A 732 11.73 24.36 -26.48
CA GLU A 732 12.94 24.45 -27.32
C GLU A 732 12.58 24.53 -28.82
N GLN A 733 11.50 23.87 -29.25
CA GLN A 733 11.10 23.80 -30.67
C GLN A 733 9.79 24.53 -30.99
N HIS A 734 8.95 24.83 -30.00
CA HIS A 734 7.64 25.45 -30.19
C HIS A 734 7.52 26.73 -29.35
N THR A 735 7.16 27.84 -30.00
CA THR A 735 6.91 29.11 -29.31
C THR A 735 5.50 29.13 -28.72
N ILE A 736 5.35 28.56 -27.52
CA ILE A 736 4.09 28.53 -26.77
C ILE A 736 4.24 29.42 -25.53
N PRO A 737 3.40 30.45 -25.33
CA PRO A 737 3.47 31.27 -24.15
C PRO A 737 3.09 30.47 -22.90
N ILE A 738 3.82 30.68 -21.82
CA ILE A 738 3.45 30.16 -20.50
C ILE A 738 2.48 31.16 -19.88
N GLU A 739 1.24 30.73 -19.66
CA GLU A 739 0.20 31.52 -19.01
C GLU A 739 0.31 31.38 -17.50
N LYS A 740 0.61 32.48 -16.81
CA LYS A 740 0.65 32.50 -15.35
C LYS A 740 -0.76 32.70 -14.81
N ILE A 741 -1.27 31.69 -14.12
CA ILE A 741 -2.60 31.72 -13.54
C ILE A 741 -2.47 32.03 -12.04
N SER A 742 -3.16 33.07 -11.60
CA SER A 742 -3.31 33.42 -10.19
C SER A 742 -4.78 33.41 -9.79
N LEU A 743 -5.13 32.63 -8.77
CA LEU A 743 -6.48 32.60 -8.21
C LEU A 743 -6.66 33.66 -7.13
N SER A 744 -7.91 34.06 -6.86
CA SER A 744 -8.20 34.99 -5.76
C SER A 744 -7.92 34.33 -4.41
N ASN A 745 -7.47 35.13 -3.43
CA ASN A 745 -7.24 34.66 -2.06
C ASN A 745 -8.50 34.05 -1.43
N GLU A 746 -9.70 34.53 -1.78
CA GLU A 746 -10.97 33.95 -1.34
C GLU A 746 -11.15 32.52 -1.88
N THR A 747 -10.87 32.31 -3.17
CA THR A 747 -10.93 30.98 -3.79
C THR A 747 -9.95 30.04 -3.09
N ILE A 748 -8.71 30.48 -2.90
CA ILE A 748 -7.68 29.70 -2.20
C ILE A 748 -8.11 29.40 -0.76
N ALA A 749 -8.63 30.38 -0.02
CA ALA A 749 -9.08 30.22 1.36
C ALA A 749 -10.23 29.21 1.49
N ASP A 750 -11.22 29.26 0.59
CA ASP A 750 -12.30 28.26 0.50
C ASP A 750 -11.72 26.85 0.28
N PHE A 751 -10.65 26.74 -0.52
CA PHE A 751 -9.94 25.49 -0.77
C PHE A 751 -9.02 25.04 0.39
N GLU A 752 -8.45 25.97 1.16
CA GLU A 752 -7.58 25.67 2.30
C GLU A 752 -8.34 25.23 3.54
N LEU A 753 -9.52 25.83 3.81
CA LEU A 753 -10.45 25.38 4.84
C LEU A 753 -10.85 23.89 4.69
N LEU A 754 -10.71 23.34 3.48
CA LEU A 754 -11.01 21.94 3.18
C LEU A 754 -9.83 20.99 3.45
N GLN A 755 -8.60 21.51 3.56
CA GLN A 755 -7.37 20.74 3.86
C GLN A 755 -6.93 20.85 5.32
N PHE A 756 -7.19 21.98 5.99
CA PHE A 756 -6.88 22.16 7.41
C PHE A 756 -7.96 21.53 8.30
N ASN A 757 -7.93 20.21 8.45
CA ASN A 757 -8.74 19.50 9.44
C ASN A 757 -7.88 18.78 10.49
N ALA A 758 -6.72 19.35 10.85
CA ALA A 758 -6.18 19.11 12.19
C ALA A 758 -7.03 19.90 13.19
N GLN A 759 -8.28 19.47 13.34
CA GLN A 759 -9.18 20.02 14.33
C GLN A 759 -9.00 19.24 15.62
N ALA A 760 -8.72 19.97 16.69
CA ALA A 760 -8.70 19.45 18.05
C ALA A 760 -10.15 19.26 18.52
N PRO A 761 -10.61 18.02 18.74
CA PRO A 761 -11.95 17.80 19.23
C PRO A 761 -12.02 18.12 20.72
N GLU A 762 -13.06 18.85 21.13
CA GLU A 762 -13.44 19.01 22.54
C GLU A 762 -14.57 18.05 22.87
N ILE A 763 -14.41 17.27 23.95
CA ILE A 763 -15.47 16.39 24.47
C ILE A 763 -16.35 17.11 25.50
N GLU A 764 -17.57 16.62 25.69
CA GLU A 764 -18.47 17.14 26.71
C GLU A 764 -17.83 17.06 28.11
N LYS A 765 -17.96 18.14 28.88
CA LYS A 765 -17.43 18.20 30.25
C LYS A 765 -18.23 17.24 31.13
N ALA A 766 -17.53 16.30 31.77
CA ALA A 766 -18.14 15.40 32.72
C ALA A 766 -18.64 16.16 33.98
N GLU A 767 -19.61 15.57 34.69
CA GLU A 767 -20.15 16.11 35.94
C GLU A 767 -19.02 16.47 36.94
N GLU A 768 -19.08 17.68 37.51
CA GLU A 768 -17.99 18.21 38.35
C GLU A 768 -17.69 17.29 39.54
N ASP A 769 -18.72 16.81 40.24
CA ASP A 769 -18.57 15.94 41.41
C ASP A 769 -17.86 14.62 41.09
N PHE A 770 -18.11 14.06 39.90
CA PHE A 770 -17.49 12.82 39.44
C PHE A 770 -15.98 13.01 39.19
N ILE A 771 -15.62 14.07 38.47
CA ILE A 771 -14.22 14.38 38.14
C ILE A 771 -13.43 14.82 39.37
N ASN A 772 -14.02 15.63 40.25
CA ASN A 772 -13.38 16.07 41.50
C ASN A 772 -12.96 14.86 42.35
N THR A 773 -13.85 13.86 42.49
CA THR A 773 -13.55 12.63 43.24
C THR A 773 -12.34 11.86 42.70
N ILE A 774 -12.08 11.93 41.39
CA ILE A 774 -10.94 11.28 40.74
C ILE A 774 -9.68 12.14 40.91
N LEU A 775 -9.78 13.45 40.69
CA LEU A 775 -8.66 14.40 40.80
C LEU A 775 -8.11 14.50 42.23
N ASP A 776 -8.97 14.44 43.25
CA ASP A 776 -8.56 14.45 44.67
C ASP A 776 -7.60 13.29 45.02
N LYS A 777 -7.71 12.16 44.31
CA LYS A 777 -6.89 10.97 44.50
C LYS A 777 -5.75 10.87 43.49
N PHE A 778 -5.64 11.82 42.56
CA PHE A 778 -4.64 11.79 41.50
C PHE A 778 -3.27 12.20 42.03
N VAL A 779 -2.23 11.49 41.59
CA VAL A 779 -0.83 11.75 41.96
C VAL A 779 -0.01 11.65 40.69
N MET A 780 0.80 12.68 40.42
CA MET A 780 1.57 12.81 39.19
C MET A 780 2.65 11.71 39.09
N ASN A 781 2.81 11.18 37.88
CA ASN A 781 3.86 10.23 37.54
C ASN A 781 4.33 10.48 36.09
N VAL A 782 5.51 9.97 35.73
CA VAL A 782 6.12 10.21 34.41
C VAL A 782 5.22 9.82 33.24
N THR A 783 4.47 8.71 33.34
CA THR A 783 3.59 8.25 32.26
C THR A 783 2.42 9.22 32.07
N ALA A 784 1.82 9.69 33.15
CA ALA A 784 0.76 10.71 33.10
C ALA A 784 1.24 12.03 32.50
N LEU A 785 2.43 12.50 32.90
CA LEU A 785 3.05 13.70 32.32
C LEU A 785 3.24 13.55 30.80
N ASN A 786 3.86 12.45 30.37
CA ASN A 786 4.11 12.20 28.95
C ASN A 786 2.80 12.06 28.15
N ASN A 787 1.78 11.39 28.71
CA ASN A 787 0.47 11.25 28.06
C ASN A 787 -0.22 12.60 27.86
N TYR A 788 -0.21 13.47 28.88
CA TYR A 788 -0.80 14.80 28.80
C TYR A 788 -0.09 15.69 27.76
N LEU A 789 1.25 15.74 27.80
CA LEU A 789 2.06 16.51 26.84
C LEU A 789 1.91 16.02 25.39
N LYS A 790 1.57 14.74 25.20
CA LYS A 790 1.24 14.19 23.88
C LYS A 790 -0.15 14.60 23.42
N CYS A 791 -1.15 14.38 24.27
CA CYS A 791 -2.54 14.73 24.01
C CYS A 791 -3.34 14.77 25.33
N PRO A 792 -4.03 15.87 25.65
CA PRO A 792 -4.83 15.95 26.88
C PRO A 792 -5.96 14.91 26.94
N LEU A 793 -6.58 14.57 25.80
CA LEU A 793 -7.57 13.47 25.73
C LEU A 793 -6.95 12.10 26.02
N GLN A 794 -5.70 11.87 25.62
CA GLN A 794 -5.00 10.63 25.99
C GLN A 794 -4.84 10.53 27.50
N PHE A 795 -4.49 11.64 28.17
CA PHE A 795 -4.46 11.70 29.62
C PHE A 795 -5.84 11.46 30.26
N TYR A 796 -6.89 12.10 29.74
CA TYR A 796 -8.25 11.90 30.24
C TYR A 796 -8.65 10.42 30.20
N TYR A 797 -8.53 9.77 29.04
CA TYR A 797 -8.94 8.38 28.85
C TYR A 797 -8.02 7.37 29.56
N GLN A 798 -6.69 7.51 29.45
CA GLN A 798 -5.75 6.50 29.98
C GLN A 798 -5.38 6.70 31.45
N ASN A 799 -5.37 7.94 31.97
CA ASN A 799 -4.89 8.23 33.32
C ASN A 799 -6.00 8.57 34.32
N LEU A 800 -7.03 9.32 33.90
CA LEU A 800 -8.18 9.64 34.75
C LEU A 800 -9.23 8.52 34.72
N ILE A 801 -9.81 8.24 33.55
CA ILE A 801 -10.81 7.18 33.38
C ILE A 801 -10.19 5.78 33.53
N ARG A 802 -8.90 5.65 33.16
CA ARG A 802 -8.11 4.42 33.25
C ARG A 802 -8.73 3.25 32.48
N ILE A 803 -9.00 3.47 31.19
CA ILE A 803 -9.53 2.41 30.34
C ILE A 803 -8.63 1.16 30.45
N PRO A 804 -9.22 -0.04 30.67
CA PRO A 804 -8.47 -1.28 30.60
C PRO A 804 -7.83 -1.39 29.22
N SER A 805 -6.51 -1.49 29.17
CA SER A 805 -5.79 -1.71 27.92
C SER A 805 -5.17 -3.10 27.93
N GLY A 806 -5.28 -3.80 26.80
CA GLY A 806 -4.50 -4.99 26.53
C GLY A 806 -3.02 -4.62 26.44
N LYS A 807 -2.13 -5.41 27.03
CA LYS A 807 -0.69 -5.16 26.83
C LYS A 807 -0.26 -5.72 25.49
N SER A 808 0.42 -4.90 24.69
CA SER A 808 0.95 -5.34 23.40
C SER A 808 1.97 -6.49 23.55
N GLU A 809 2.15 -7.29 22.49
CA GLU A 809 3.19 -8.34 22.41
C GLU A 809 4.57 -7.81 22.84
N ALA A 810 4.93 -6.61 22.39
CA ALA A 810 6.22 -5.99 22.69
C ALA A 810 6.30 -5.54 24.17
N THR A 811 5.23 -4.94 24.70
CA THR A 811 5.16 -4.50 26.10
C THR A 811 5.21 -5.69 27.06
N GLU A 812 4.51 -6.77 26.75
CA GLU A 812 4.49 -7.96 27.60
C GLU A 812 5.80 -8.74 27.51
N PHE A 813 6.38 -8.88 26.31
CA PHE A 813 7.73 -9.45 26.15
C PHE A 813 8.77 -8.64 26.94
N GLY A 814 8.68 -7.31 26.89
CA GLY A 814 9.50 -6.43 27.71
C GLY A 814 9.30 -6.68 29.21
N SER A 815 8.05 -6.81 29.66
CA SER A 815 7.73 -7.15 31.06
C SER A 815 8.35 -8.48 31.50
N ALA A 816 8.37 -9.49 30.61
CA ALA A 816 9.01 -10.78 30.87
C ALA A 816 10.53 -10.65 31.05
N ILE A 817 11.18 -9.80 30.24
CA ILE A 817 12.60 -9.47 30.37
C ILE A 817 12.88 -8.79 31.71
N HIS A 818 12.09 -7.76 32.08
CA HIS A 818 12.27 -7.04 33.34
C HIS A 818 12.07 -7.99 34.53
N TYR A 819 11.08 -8.87 34.49
CA TYR A 819 10.84 -9.86 35.54
C TYR A 819 12.02 -10.83 35.71
N ALA A 820 12.58 -11.35 34.62
CA ALA A 820 13.73 -12.24 34.67
C ALA A 820 14.96 -11.56 35.28
N LEU A 821 15.20 -10.29 34.92
CA LEU A 821 16.28 -9.48 35.48
C LEU A 821 16.02 -9.14 36.96
N GLU A 822 14.79 -8.72 37.32
CA GLU A 822 14.39 -8.48 38.71
C GLU A 822 14.66 -9.71 39.57
N LYS A 823 14.22 -10.89 39.13
CA LYS A 823 14.42 -12.15 39.85
C LYS A 823 15.90 -12.50 39.98
N LEU A 824 16.68 -12.32 38.94
CA LEU A 824 18.13 -12.53 38.97
C LEU A 824 18.80 -11.70 40.07
N PHE A 825 18.49 -10.40 40.15
CA PHE A 825 19.06 -9.51 41.16
C PHE A 825 18.51 -9.78 42.56
N ARG A 826 17.21 -10.08 42.73
CA ARG A 826 16.65 -10.46 44.04
C ARG A 826 17.27 -11.75 44.58
N LYS A 827 17.39 -12.79 43.74
CA LYS A 827 18.05 -14.05 44.12
C LYS A 827 19.51 -13.84 44.54
N MET A 828 20.20 -12.90 43.89
CA MET A 828 21.57 -12.51 44.27
C MET A 828 21.61 -11.84 45.65
N GLN A 829 20.65 -10.98 45.97
CA GLN A 829 20.53 -10.31 47.29
C GLN A 829 20.15 -11.27 48.42
N ASP A 830 19.24 -12.21 48.14
CA ASP A 830 18.78 -13.20 49.12
C ASP A 830 19.81 -14.32 49.37
N GLY A 831 20.78 -14.48 48.47
CA GLY A 831 21.80 -15.53 48.51
C GLY A 831 22.94 -15.23 49.50
N LYS A 832 23.44 -16.28 50.18
CA LYS A 832 24.50 -16.17 51.23
C LYS A 832 25.89 -15.68 50.76
N LYS A 833 26.11 -15.49 49.44
CA LYS A 833 27.43 -15.17 48.85
C LYS A 833 27.42 -14.00 47.85
N GLU A 834 26.30 -13.28 47.70
CA GLU A 834 26.17 -12.20 46.69
C GLU A 834 26.61 -12.66 45.27
N THR A 835 26.23 -13.89 44.92
CA THR A 835 26.52 -14.50 43.61
C THR A 835 25.25 -14.57 42.79
N PHE A 836 25.34 -14.19 41.51
CA PHE A 836 24.23 -14.34 40.57
C PHE A 836 23.88 -15.81 40.35
N SER A 837 22.58 -16.10 40.21
CA SER A 837 22.08 -17.42 39.80
C SER A 837 22.53 -17.77 38.38
N SER A 838 22.48 -19.06 38.03
CA SER A 838 22.89 -19.53 36.69
C SER A 838 22.03 -18.93 35.57
N LYS A 839 22.56 -18.91 34.35
CA LYS A 839 21.80 -18.47 33.16
C LYS A 839 20.54 -19.30 32.93
N ASP A 840 20.57 -20.60 33.24
CA ASP A 840 19.41 -21.47 33.05
C ASP A 840 18.29 -21.17 34.07
N GLU A 841 18.64 -20.75 35.29
CA GLU A 841 17.66 -20.28 36.27
C GLU A 841 17.01 -18.96 35.86
N MET A 842 17.78 -18.00 35.31
CA MET A 842 17.22 -16.77 34.76
C MET A 842 16.27 -17.06 33.60
N MET A 843 16.64 -17.99 32.72
CA MET A 843 15.77 -18.42 31.62
C MET A 843 14.51 -19.14 32.11
N ALA A 844 14.59 -19.89 33.20
CA ALA A 844 13.42 -20.50 33.82
C ALA A 844 12.42 -19.45 34.33
N ASP A 845 12.90 -18.36 34.95
CA ASP A 845 12.05 -17.25 35.40
C ASP A 845 11.40 -16.52 34.21
N PHE A 846 12.17 -16.29 33.13
CA PHE A 846 11.66 -15.71 31.88
C PHE A 846 10.55 -16.59 31.26
N ASN A 847 10.82 -17.88 31.08
CA ASN A 847 9.87 -18.83 30.50
C ASN A 847 8.62 -18.96 31.37
N TRP A 848 8.77 -19.02 32.69
CA TRP A 848 7.63 -19.04 33.61
C TRP A 848 6.74 -17.82 33.43
N TYR A 849 7.32 -16.62 33.37
CA TYR A 849 6.56 -15.40 33.17
C TYR A 849 5.84 -15.39 31.82
N MET A 850 6.53 -15.77 30.74
CA MET A 850 5.95 -15.87 29.40
C MET A 850 4.77 -16.84 29.36
N HIS A 851 4.91 -18.04 29.93
CA HIS A 851 3.83 -19.03 29.99
C HIS A 851 2.65 -18.57 30.86
N ARG A 852 2.93 -17.86 31.97
CA ARG A 852 1.89 -17.34 32.86
C ARG A 852 1.07 -16.21 32.22
N HIS A 853 1.68 -15.45 31.31
CA HIS A 853 1.06 -14.33 30.61
C HIS A 853 0.82 -14.64 29.13
N ARG A 854 0.60 -15.93 28.82
CA ARG A 854 0.43 -16.45 27.45
C ARG A 854 -0.78 -15.80 26.76
N GLU A 855 -1.75 -15.31 27.50
CA GLU A 855 -2.94 -14.61 27.03
C GLU A 855 -2.62 -13.34 26.21
N ASN A 856 -1.43 -12.77 26.34
CA ASN A 856 -1.03 -11.54 25.64
C ASN A 856 -0.30 -11.81 24.31
N PHE A 857 -0.25 -13.06 23.83
CA PHE A 857 0.48 -13.45 22.63
C PHE A 857 -0.42 -14.28 21.69
N THR A 858 -0.23 -14.14 20.37
CA THR A 858 -0.69 -15.19 19.43
C THR A 858 0.20 -16.43 19.57
N LYS A 859 -0.20 -17.56 18.97
CA LYS A 859 0.60 -18.79 19.03
C LYS A 859 1.97 -18.60 18.36
N GLU A 860 1.97 -18.03 17.17
CA GLU A 860 3.16 -17.79 16.35
C GLU A 860 4.05 -16.73 17.01
N ALA A 861 3.45 -15.65 17.53
CA ALA A 861 4.17 -14.62 18.25
C ALA A 861 4.84 -15.17 19.52
N PHE A 862 4.13 -16.02 20.27
CA PHE A 862 4.66 -16.65 21.47
C PHE A 862 5.88 -17.52 21.16
N GLU A 863 5.77 -18.44 20.19
CA GLU A 863 6.87 -19.32 19.77
C GLU A 863 8.10 -18.51 19.33
N ARG A 864 7.88 -17.50 18.49
CA ARG A 864 8.94 -16.59 18.03
C ARG A 864 9.60 -15.82 19.17
N ARG A 865 8.82 -15.27 20.11
CA ARG A 865 9.33 -14.48 21.24
C ARG A 865 10.06 -15.31 22.26
N ILE A 866 9.65 -16.56 22.48
CA ILE A 866 10.40 -17.52 23.29
C ILE A 866 11.76 -17.81 22.65
N GLU A 867 11.79 -18.15 21.35
CA GLU A 867 13.06 -18.43 20.65
C GLU A 867 14.00 -17.21 20.66
N TYR A 868 13.45 -16.02 20.40
CA TYR A 868 14.20 -14.77 20.40
C TYR A 868 14.72 -14.41 21.80
N GLY A 869 13.86 -14.50 22.83
CA GLY A 869 14.21 -14.20 24.21
C GLY A 869 15.33 -15.09 24.74
N ASP A 870 15.31 -16.39 24.39
CA ASP A 870 16.38 -17.33 24.76
C ASP A 870 17.74 -16.90 24.18
N GLY A 871 17.79 -16.57 22.88
CA GLY A 871 19.01 -16.07 22.25
C GLY A 871 19.51 -14.74 22.82
N VAL A 872 18.60 -13.80 23.10
CA VAL A 872 18.95 -12.45 23.56
C VAL A 872 19.42 -12.45 25.02
N LEU A 873 18.67 -13.08 25.93
CA LEU A 873 18.96 -13.02 27.37
C LEU A 873 20.21 -13.82 27.75
N ARG A 874 20.46 -14.97 27.10
CA ARG A 874 21.69 -15.75 27.33
C ARG A 874 22.94 -14.97 26.96
N ASN A 875 22.94 -14.38 25.77
CA ASN A 875 24.05 -13.56 25.29
C ASN A 875 24.23 -12.27 26.12
N TYR A 876 23.12 -11.67 26.58
CA TYR A 876 23.14 -10.52 27.48
C TYR A 876 23.76 -10.88 28.83
N TYR A 877 23.35 -12.01 29.43
CA TYR A 877 23.89 -12.53 30.68
C TYR A 877 25.39 -12.80 30.59
N ASP A 878 25.82 -13.53 29.55
CA ASP A 878 27.23 -13.90 29.37
C ASP A 878 28.11 -12.65 29.21
N LYS A 879 27.59 -11.57 28.60
CA LYS A 879 28.31 -10.31 28.44
C LYS A 879 28.47 -9.53 29.75
N TYR A 880 27.43 -9.43 30.57
CA TYR A 880 27.40 -8.47 31.69
C TYR A 880 27.54 -9.08 33.09
N ILE A 881 27.45 -10.40 33.27
CA ILE A 881 27.50 -11.05 34.59
C ILE A 881 28.67 -10.58 35.47
N ASN A 882 29.86 -10.40 34.90
CA ASN A 882 31.06 -9.99 35.63
C ASN A 882 31.17 -8.48 35.87
N SER A 883 30.25 -7.69 35.32
CA SER A 883 30.26 -6.22 35.34
C SER A 883 29.12 -5.58 36.14
N TRP A 884 28.10 -6.35 36.53
CA TRP A 884 26.96 -5.82 37.26
C TRP A 884 27.33 -5.40 38.68
N ASN A 885 26.85 -4.22 39.09
CA ASN A 885 26.92 -3.77 40.47
C ASN A 885 26.07 -4.70 41.36
N LYS A 886 26.60 -5.06 42.52
CA LYS A 886 25.94 -5.92 43.52
C LYS A 886 25.20 -5.12 44.59
N VAL A 887 25.61 -3.88 44.82
CA VAL A 887 24.96 -2.97 45.77
C VAL A 887 23.82 -2.25 45.05
N VAL A 888 22.66 -2.90 45.02
CA VAL A 888 21.50 -2.43 44.26
C VAL A 888 20.21 -2.44 45.07
N ALA A 889 19.18 -1.76 44.57
CA ALA A 889 17.80 -1.95 44.97
C ALA A 889 16.96 -2.11 43.70
N VAL A 890 16.15 -3.16 43.63
CA VAL A 890 15.34 -3.48 42.44
C VAL A 890 13.85 -3.28 42.70
N GLU A 891 13.13 -2.84 41.67
CA GLU A 891 11.68 -2.59 41.66
C GLU A 891 11.20 -1.70 42.82
N ARG A 892 11.87 -0.55 42.98
CA ARG A 892 11.61 0.36 44.10
C ARG A 892 10.43 1.29 43.79
N ASN A 893 9.38 1.19 44.60
CA ASN A 893 8.26 2.14 44.60
C ASN A 893 8.59 3.35 45.49
N ILE A 894 8.67 4.54 44.90
CA ILE A 894 8.83 5.81 45.63
C ILE A 894 7.48 6.55 45.64
N ARG A 895 7.02 6.93 46.84
CA ARG A 895 5.75 7.62 47.10
C ARG A 895 5.96 8.69 48.17
N GLY A 896 5.04 9.66 48.24
CA GLY A 896 5.05 10.71 49.27
C GLY A 896 6.08 11.81 49.01
N VAL A 897 6.55 11.95 47.77
CA VAL A 897 7.45 13.03 47.36
C VAL A 897 6.60 14.21 46.88
N VAL A 898 6.89 15.42 47.34
CA VAL A 898 6.21 16.65 46.92
C VAL A 898 7.25 17.63 46.38
N VAL A 899 7.03 18.14 45.17
CA VAL A 899 7.91 19.12 44.52
C VAL A 899 7.05 20.24 43.99
N ASN A 900 7.35 21.50 44.34
CA ASN A 900 6.55 22.67 43.96
C ASN A 900 5.04 22.50 44.23
N SER A 901 4.69 21.93 45.39
CA SER A 901 3.30 21.59 45.78
C SER A 901 2.62 20.50 44.92
N VAL A 902 3.36 19.83 44.04
CA VAL A 902 2.85 18.72 43.23
C VAL A 902 3.24 17.37 43.85
N PRO A 903 2.28 16.49 44.18
CA PRO A 903 2.56 15.16 44.70
C PRO A 903 3.04 14.23 43.58
N LEU A 904 4.21 13.61 43.76
CA LEU A 904 4.88 12.73 42.81
C LEU A 904 4.93 11.27 43.30
N LYS A 905 4.86 10.33 42.35
CA LYS A 905 5.12 8.91 42.56
C LYS A 905 5.84 8.29 41.36
N GLY A 906 6.55 7.20 41.60
CA GLY A 906 7.18 6.41 40.52
C GLY A 906 7.65 5.04 40.97
N LYS A 907 7.86 4.17 39.99
CA LYS A 907 8.46 2.84 40.12
C LYS A 907 9.73 2.82 39.30
N LEU A 908 10.85 2.43 39.93
CA LEU A 908 12.17 2.41 39.32
C LEU A 908 12.67 0.97 39.25
N ASP A 909 13.16 0.55 38.09
CA ASP A 909 13.58 -0.83 37.82
C ASP A 909 14.77 -1.24 38.69
N LYS A 910 15.86 -0.46 38.64
CA LYS A 910 17.06 -0.72 39.44
C LYS A 910 17.76 0.59 39.85
N LEU A 911 18.19 0.63 41.11
CA LEU A 911 19.07 1.66 41.66
C LEU A 911 20.40 1.01 42.00
N GLU A 912 21.50 1.54 41.48
CA GLU A 912 22.86 1.10 41.81
C GLU A 912 23.51 2.14 42.72
N PHE A 913 24.15 1.69 43.80
CA PHE A 913 24.67 2.58 44.85
C PHE A 913 26.20 2.63 44.86
N ASP A 914 26.71 3.84 45.07
CA ASP A 914 28.10 4.12 45.46
C ASP A 914 28.08 5.14 46.61
N GLY A 915 28.03 4.64 47.85
CA GLY A 915 27.78 5.46 49.04
C GLY A 915 26.38 6.09 49.01
N LYS A 916 26.31 7.44 48.99
CA LYS A 916 25.05 8.19 48.85
C LYS A 916 24.67 8.45 47.39
N ASN A 917 25.59 8.19 46.46
CA ASN A 917 25.36 8.42 45.05
C ASN A 917 24.58 7.26 44.46
N VAL A 918 23.63 7.60 43.59
CA VAL A 918 22.73 6.64 42.96
C VAL A 918 22.82 6.77 41.44
N ASN A 919 23.00 5.64 40.77
CA ASN A 919 22.79 5.50 39.33
C ASN A 919 21.45 4.79 39.13
N VAL A 920 20.50 5.46 38.47
CA VAL A 920 19.22 4.83 38.12
C VAL A 920 19.43 4.03 36.84
N VAL A 921 19.06 2.75 36.84
CA VAL A 921 19.11 1.91 35.65
C VAL A 921 17.68 1.50 35.28
N ASP A 922 17.31 1.80 34.04
CA ASP A 922 16.01 1.45 33.45
C ASP A 922 16.25 0.53 32.24
N TYR A 923 15.63 -0.65 32.24
CA TYR A 923 15.86 -1.63 31.18
C TYR A 923 14.97 -1.32 29.97
N LYS A 924 15.51 -1.46 28.75
CA LYS A 924 14.75 -1.28 27.51
C LYS A 924 14.87 -2.52 26.62
N SER A 925 13.74 -3.04 26.18
CA SER A 925 13.57 -4.20 25.30
C SER A 925 13.20 -3.79 23.87
N GLY A 926 13.90 -2.79 23.33
CA GLY A 926 13.61 -2.23 22.01
C GLY A 926 14.87 -1.80 21.27
N ASP A 927 14.72 -1.50 19.97
CA ASP A 927 15.83 -1.09 19.10
C ASP A 927 16.40 0.27 19.51
N ILE A 928 17.69 0.29 19.86
CA ILE A 928 18.41 1.50 20.26
C ILE A 928 18.39 2.58 19.16
N ASP A 929 18.52 2.21 17.88
CA ASP A 929 18.58 3.18 16.78
C ASP A 929 17.29 4.01 16.72
N LYS A 930 16.16 3.38 17.03
CA LYS A 930 14.85 4.04 17.10
C LYS A 930 14.64 4.82 18.40
N ALA A 931 15.32 4.43 19.47
CA ALA A 931 15.24 5.09 20.77
C ALA A 931 16.11 6.35 20.87
N MET A 932 17.10 6.53 19.99
CA MET A 932 18.02 7.67 20.04
C MET A 932 17.34 9.04 20.04
N SER A 933 16.23 9.21 19.33
CA SER A 933 15.45 10.47 19.37
C SER A 933 14.79 10.69 20.72
N LYS A 934 14.33 9.63 21.39
CA LYS A 934 13.65 9.67 22.70
C LYS A 934 14.57 10.02 23.86
N LEU A 935 15.89 9.88 23.67
CA LEU A 935 16.92 10.18 24.66
C LEU A 935 17.40 11.64 24.62
N LYS A 936 16.96 12.43 23.63
CA LYS A 936 17.41 13.81 23.45
C LYS A 936 16.65 14.80 24.35
N ALA A 937 17.36 15.82 24.79
CA ALA A 937 16.79 17.00 25.44
C ALA A 937 15.92 17.81 24.44
N PRO A 938 15.13 18.78 24.94
CA PRO A 938 14.35 19.71 24.12
C PRO A 938 15.17 20.38 23.01
N HIS A 939 14.59 20.47 21.81
CA HIS A 939 15.17 21.13 20.64
C HIS A 939 14.04 21.56 19.68
N ASP A 940 14.35 22.34 18.65
CA ASP A 940 13.37 23.00 17.76
C ASP A 940 12.27 22.06 17.20
N LYS A 941 12.59 20.78 16.98
CA LYS A 941 11.63 19.79 16.45
C LYS A 941 10.83 19.04 17.51
N ASP A 942 11.29 19.06 18.76
CA ASP A 942 10.65 18.42 19.90
C ASP A 942 10.87 19.32 21.14
N PRO A 943 10.07 20.40 21.26
CA PRO A 943 10.26 21.41 22.31
C PRO A 943 10.01 20.86 23.71
N ASN A 944 9.31 19.72 23.83
CA ASN A 944 9.13 19.06 25.12
C ASN A 944 10.27 18.09 25.46
N GLY A 945 11.13 17.74 24.49
CA GLY A 945 12.18 16.74 24.60
C GLY A 945 11.68 15.30 24.43
N GLY A 946 12.60 14.33 24.43
CA GLY A 946 12.25 12.93 24.27
C GLY A 946 11.64 12.29 25.52
N ASP A 947 10.76 11.30 25.34
CA ASP A 947 10.09 10.58 26.44
C ASP A 947 11.07 9.96 27.47
N TYR A 948 12.19 9.38 26.99
CA TYR A 948 13.18 8.73 27.86
C TYR A 948 14.06 9.77 28.56
N TRP A 949 14.38 10.88 27.90
CA TRP A 949 15.04 12.01 28.56
C TRP A 949 14.19 12.56 29.71
N ARG A 950 12.91 12.87 29.47
CA ARG A 950 11.98 13.32 30.53
C ARG A 950 11.88 12.29 31.66
N GLN A 951 11.82 11.00 31.31
CA GLN A 951 11.79 9.91 32.30
C GLN A 951 13.04 9.89 33.19
N ALA A 952 14.22 10.04 32.61
CA ALA A 952 15.48 10.10 33.36
C ALA A 952 15.51 11.27 34.35
N VAL A 953 15.11 12.47 33.89
CA VAL A 953 15.07 13.67 34.73
C VAL A 953 14.00 13.53 35.83
N PHE A 954 12.82 12.99 35.50
CA PHE A 954 11.75 12.74 36.47
C PHE A 954 12.21 11.79 37.58
N TYR A 955 12.94 10.71 37.25
CA TYR A 955 13.50 9.80 38.25
C TYR A 955 14.51 10.46 39.16
N LYS A 956 15.37 11.34 38.63
CA LYS A 956 16.27 12.15 39.46
C LYS A 956 15.49 13.03 40.43
N ILE A 957 14.50 13.78 39.94
CA ILE A 957 13.65 14.63 40.79
C ILE A 957 12.99 13.80 41.89
N LEU A 958 12.46 12.62 41.54
CA LEU A 958 11.75 11.75 42.47
C LEU A 958 12.68 11.18 43.57
N VAL A 959 13.89 10.74 43.22
CA VAL A 959 14.84 10.15 44.17
C VAL A 959 15.52 11.22 45.03
N ASP A 960 15.94 12.35 44.43
CA ASP A 960 16.63 13.43 45.16
C ASP A 960 15.74 14.11 46.20
N ASN A 961 14.42 14.06 46.03
CA ASN A 961 13.43 14.64 46.96
C ASN A 961 12.75 13.58 47.85
N TYR A 962 13.30 12.36 47.94
CA TYR A 962 12.76 11.30 48.79
C TYR A 962 13.31 11.40 50.22
N GLU A 963 12.68 12.23 51.06
CA GLU A 963 13.14 12.60 52.42
C GLU A 963 13.50 11.42 53.35
N LEU A 964 12.92 10.24 53.13
CA LEU A 964 13.21 9.03 53.91
C LEU A 964 14.63 8.49 53.71
N LYS A 965 15.35 8.92 52.66
CA LYS A 965 16.70 8.48 52.31
C LYS A 965 17.51 9.63 51.70
N ASP A 966 18.70 9.89 52.23
CA ASP A 966 19.65 10.89 51.72
C ASP A 966 20.41 10.37 50.48
N TRP A 967 19.65 10.06 49.42
CA TRP A 967 20.14 9.54 48.14
C TRP A 967 20.30 10.68 47.13
N LYS A 968 21.37 10.65 46.32
CA LYS A 968 21.64 11.63 45.26
C LYS A 968 21.87 10.97 43.92
N VAL A 969 20.98 11.20 42.96
CA VAL A 969 21.11 10.65 41.61
C VAL A 969 22.14 11.44 40.82
N ILE A 970 23.21 10.76 40.38
CA ILE A 970 24.24 11.36 39.53
C ILE A 970 23.90 11.18 38.04
N SER A 971 23.27 10.07 37.70
CA SER A 971 22.98 9.69 36.32
C SER A 971 21.84 8.70 36.23
N THR A 972 21.24 8.65 35.04
CA THR A 972 20.30 7.60 34.65
C THR A 972 20.86 6.87 33.43
N GLU A 973 20.97 5.55 33.51
CA GLU A 973 21.42 4.65 32.45
C GLU A 973 20.22 3.89 31.87
N PHE A 974 20.03 3.96 30.56
CA PHE A 974 19.11 3.11 29.82
C PHE A 974 19.88 1.90 29.28
N ASP A 975 19.58 0.73 29.82
CA ASP A 975 20.26 -0.53 29.51
C ASP A 975 19.45 -1.30 28.47
N PHE A 976 19.93 -1.32 27.22
CA PHE A 976 19.24 -1.98 26.11
C PHE A 976 19.56 -3.47 26.11
N VAL A 977 18.57 -4.28 26.49
CA VAL A 977 18.71 -5.73 26.64
C VAL A 977 18.78 -6.43 25.28
N GLU A 978 18.38 -5.77 24.20
CA GLU A 978 18.52 -6.28 22.84
C GLU A 978 19.78 -5.70 22.16
N PRO A 979 20.59 -6.50 21.42
CA PRO A 979 21.77 -5.96 20.74
C PRO A 979 21.41 -5.11 19.52
N ASP A 980 22.30 -4.20 19.11
CA ASP A 980 22.14 -3.32 17.95
C ASP A 980 22.24 -4.07 16.60
N LYS A 981 22.21 -3.34 15.47
CA LYS A 981 22.37 -3.91 14.11
C LYS A 981 23.73 -4.59 13.89
N LYS A 982 24.75 -4.24 14.65
CA LYS A 982 26.09 -4.84 14.64
C LYS A 982 26.21 -6.01 15.63
N LYS A 983 25.10 -6.42 16.25
CA LYS A 983 25.02 -7.47 17.28
C LYS A 983 25.73 -7.10 18.58
N GLU A 984 25.85 -5.80 18.88
CA GLU A 984 26.47 -5.30 20.12
C GLU A 984 25.42 -4.79 21.11
N TYR A 985 25.48 -5.25 22.37
CA TYR A 985 24.67 -4.69 23.46
C TYR A 985 25.21 -3.34 23.92
N ARG A 986 24.32 -2.38 24.18
CA ARG A 986 24.67 -0.99 24.49
C ARG A 986 23.93 -0.47 25.71
N LYS A 987 24.57 0.45 26.41
CA LYS A 987 24.04 1.18 27.56
C LYS A 987 24.20 2.67 27.27
N GLU A 988 23.14 3.43 27.38
CA GLU A 988 23.17 4.88 27.14
C GLU A 988 22.98 5.61 28.47
N LYS A 989 23.98 6.41 28.83
CA LYS A 989 24.00 7.14 30.09
C LYS A 989 23.63 8.59 29.87
N ILE A 990 22.52 9.02 30.48
CA ILE A 990 22.10 10.43 30.49
C ILE A 990 22.68 11.10 31.72
N VAL A 991 23.50 12.11 31.48
CA VAL A 991 23.96 13.05 32.49
C VAL A 991 22.92 14.15 32.61
N ILE A 992 22.32 14.29 33.79
CA ILE A 992 21.23 15.24 34.01
C ILE A 992 21.80 16.52 34.61
N THR A 993 21.63 17.64 33.91
CA THR A 993 22.08 18.96 34.34
C THR A 993 21.04 19.66 35.23
N PRO A 994 21.42 20.70 35.98
CA PRO A 994 20.46 21.52 36.73
C PRO A 994 19.40 22.16 35.82
N ALA A 995 19.75 22.55 34.59
CA ALA A 995 18.82 23.11 33.62
C ALA A 995 17.75 22.08 33.24
N ASP A 996 18.14 20.84 32.97
CA ASP A 996 17.20 19.75 32.65
C ASP A 996 16.18 19.55 33.79
N THR A 997 16.65 19.55 35.04
CA THR A 997 15.76 19.41 36.20
C THR A 997 14.78 20.57 36.34
N GLU A 998 15.17 21.79 35.98
CA GLU A 998 14.29 22.95 36.05
C GLU A 998 13.23 22.88 34.94
N THR A 999 13.61 22.53 33.72
CA THR A 999 12.68 22.33 32.60
C THR A 999 11.61 21.30 32.93
N VAL A 1000 11.99 20.13 33.46
CA VAL A 1000 11.01 19.08 33.79
C VAL A 1000 10.17 19.45 35.02
N LYS A 1001 10.72 20.18 36.01
CA LYS A 1001 9.91 20.72 37.11
C LYS A 1001 8.86 21.71 36.61
N GLN A 1002 9.21 22.58 35.67
CA GLN A 1002 8.28 23.49 35.04
C GLN A 1002 7.18 22.73 34.31
N GLN A 1003 7.54 21.76 33.46
CA GLN A 1003 6.57 20.89 32.76
C GLN A 1003 5.63 20.18 33.74
N ILE A 1004 6.15 19.64 34.86
CA ILE A 1004 5.35 19.01 35.92
C ILE A 1004 4.36 20.02 36.52
N THR A 1005 4.83 21.23 36.86
CA THR A 1005 4.04 22.25 37.54
C THR A 1005 2.93 22.80 36.63
N GLU A 1006 3.27 23.15 35.39
CA GLU A 1006 2.31 23.63 34.38
C GLU A 1006 1.28 22.58 34.03
N THR A 1007 1.72 21.34 33.77
CA THR A 1007 0.80 20.24 33.47
C THR A 1007 -0.11 19.95 34.66
N TRP A 1008 0.42 19.97 35.88
CA TRP A 1008 -0.39 19.80 37.08
C TRP A 1008 -1.44 20.91 37.20
N GLN A 1009 -1.06 22.18 37.02
CA GLN A 1009 -1.98 23.30 37.08
C GLN A 1009 -3.11 23.16 36.06
N LYS A 1010 -2.77 22.88 34.79
CA LYS A 1010 -3.74 22.62 33.74
C LYS A 1010 -4.67 21.46 34.06
N ILE A 1011 -4.16 20.37 34.65
CA ILE A 1011 -4.98 19.24 35.11
C ILE A 1011 -5.96 19.68 36.21
N GLN A 1012 -5.52 20.48 37.19
CA GLN A 1012 -6.39 20.99 38.25
C GLN A 1012 -7.45 21.97 37.70
N ASP A 1013 -7.09 22.75 36.68
CA ASP A 1013 -7.98 23.67 35.96
C ASP A 1013 -8.91 22.94 34.96
N ARG A 1014 -8.80 21.60 34.88
CA ARG A 1014 -9.59 20.72 34.01
C ARG A 1014 -9.38 20.97 32.51
N ASP A 1015 -8.21 21.47 32.15
CA ASP A 1015 -7.77 21.67 30.76
C ASP A 1015 -7.28 20.33 30.17
N PHE A 1016 -8.22 19.40 29.98
CA PHE A 1016 -7.95 18.09 29.34
C PHE A 1016 -9.10 17.57 28.48
N TYR A 1017 -10.15 18.38 28.27
CA TYR A 1017 -11.28 18.02 27.43
C TYR A 1017 -11.04 18.29 25.94
N THR A 1018 -9.97 19.00 25.59
CA THR A 1018 -9.60 19.31 24.20
C THR A 1018 -8.41 18.46 23.76
N GLY A 1019 -8.54 17.81 22.60
CA GLY A 1019 -7.49 16.97 22.02
C GLY A 1019 -6.32 17.75 21.42
N CYS A 1020 -5.29 17.03 20.96
CA CYS A 1020 -4.14 17.66 20.29
C CYS A 1020 -4.35 17.93 18.79
N GLY A 1021 -5.43 17.45 18.19
CA GLY A 1021 -5.77 17.65 16.77
C GLY A 1021 -4.88 16.94 15.72
N LYS A 1022 -3.72 16.40 16.11
CA LYS A 1022 -2.82 15.61 15.25
C LYS A 1022 -3.54 14.47 14.52
N GLU A 1023 -3.22 14.28 13.23
CA GLU A 1023 -3.86 13.29 12.34
C GLU A 1023 -3.67 11.84 12.80
N ASP A 1024 -2.53 11.51 13.41
CA ASP A 1024 -2.17 10.16 13.87
C ASP A 1024 -2.63 9.86 15.32
N CYS A 1025 -3.31 10.82 15.97
CA CYS A 1025 -3.75 10.65 17.35
C CYS A 1025 -4.99 9.76 17.44
N HIS A 1026 -4.82 8.54 17.95
CA HIS A 1026 -5.90 7.56 18.20
C HIS A 1026 -7.10 8.18 18.92
N TRP A 1027 -6.87 8.88 20.03
CA TRP A 1027 -7.97 9.43 20.86
C TRP A 1027 -8.69 10.61 20.21
N CYS A 1028 -7.98 11.45 19.43
CA CYS A 1028 -8.64 12.50 18.66
C CYS A 1028 -9.52 11.91 17.55
N ASN A 1029 -9.03 10.87 16.86
CA ASN A 1029 -9.79 10.19 15.82
C ASN A 1029 -10.96 9.39 16.41
N PHE A 1030 -10.77 8.70 17.54
CA PHE A 1030 -11.84 8.03 18.29
C PHE A 1030 -12.99 8.99 18.61
N VAL A 1031 -12.70 10.19 19.10
CA VAL A 1031 -13.74 11.20 19.40
C VAL A 1031 -14.44 11.69 18.13
N LYS A 1032 -13.70 11.96 17.05
CA LYS A 1032 -14.26 12.40 15.76
C LYS A 1032 -15.14 11.32 15.09
N ASP A 1033 -14.61 10.10 14.98
CA ASP A 1033 -15.23 8.97 14.30
C ASP A 1033 -16.53 8.49 14.99
N ASN A 1034 -16.63 8.72 16.30
CA ASN A 1034 -17.81 8.40 17.11
C ASN A 1034 -18.71 9.61 17.40
N GLN A 1035 -18.46 10.76 16.76
CA GLN A 1035 -19.26 11.98 16.93
C GLN A 1035 -19.41 12.44 18.40
N LEU A 1036 -18.34 12.26 19.19
CA LEU A 1036 -18.30 12.62 20.61
C LEU A 1036 -17.86 14.08 20.84
N ALA A 1037 -17.46 14.79 19.78
CA ALA A 1037 -17.00 16.17 19.87
C ALA A 1037 -18.19 17.14 20.02
N VAL A 1038 -18.16 17.98 21.05
CA VAL A 1038 -19.08 19.12 21.21
C VAL A 1038 -18.61 20.35 20.45
N ALA A 1039 -17.30 20.48 20.24
CA ALA A 1039 -16.69 21.52 19.41
C ALA A 1039 -15.43 20.97 18.71
N LEU A 1040 -15.08 21.60 17.59
CA LEU A 1040 -13.87 21.34 16.84
C LEU A 1040 -13.10 22.66 16.81
N HIS A 1041 -11.92 22.67 17.43
CA HIS A 1041 -11.05 23.85 17.51
C HIS A 1041 -9.96 23.76 16.47
N ASP A 1042 -9.69 24.88 15.81
CA ASP A 1042 -8.52 24.97 14.95
C ASP A 1042 -7.26 24.87 15.81
N VAL A 1043 -6.35 23.96 15.45
CA VAL A 1043 -5.03 23.93 16.07
C VAL A 1043 -4.28 25.13 15.55
N GLN A 1044 -4.20 26.19 16.36
CA GLN A 1044 -3.16 27.20 16.17
C GLN A 1044 -1.82 26.47 16.33
N GLU A 1045 -1.09 26.29 15.23
CA GLU A 1045 0.37 26.16 15.37
C GLU A 1045 0.80 27.44 16.06
N ASP A 1046 1.28 27.33 17.30
CA ASP A 1046 1.89 28.46 17.99
C ASP A 1046 2.94 29.05 17.04
N GLU A 1047 2.65 30.23 16.48
CA GLU A 1047 3.60 31.16 15.92
C GLU A 1047 4.54 31.60 17.05
N THR A 1048 5.41 30.72 17.53
CA THR A 1048 6.56 31.14 18.32
C THR A 1048 7.63 31.65 17.35
N THR A 1049 7.45 32.92 16.98
CA THR A 1049 8.47 33.96 16.76
C THR A 1049 9.78 33.56 16.07
N ASP A 1050 9.92 33.97 14.80
CA ASP A 1050 11.13 34.30 14.01
C ASP A 1050 12.44 33.53 14.24
#